data_AF-A0A931C758-F1
#
_entry.id   AF-A0A931C758-F1
#
_cell.length_a   1.000
_cell.length_b   1.000
_cell.length_c   1.000
_cell.angle_alpha   90.00
_cell.angle_beta   90.00
_cell.angle_gamma   90.00
#
_symmetry.space_group_name_H-M   'P 1'
#
loop_
_entity.id
_entity.type
_entity.pdbx_description
1 polymer ?
#
loop_
_entity_poly.entity_id
_entity_poly.type
_entity_poly.pdbx_seq_one_letter_code
_entity_poly.pdbx_strand_id
1 'polypeptide(L)'
;MAVDPDKIVEIAQATVSLYRAAEHALLQLITRQLAQGIDAPGRAVERMTKVGQLRTAAEDVLGQLGDAAPDYVREALAEAYRQGNASVLTDLPAAEAAKLGAADALDTITRTSTVESLAAALVQDVGAKHSNILRNVLDAYRTVIAQATAASTVGGLSRRDAAQLAYARLVDRGLTSFTDRGGRTWRLSSYVEMAVRTVTQRAAVQGQTDRQQRLGLPYVMVSDEAQECELCRPYEGKVLRISAGPTGKVLSYSGPNSAPVTVTVTATLDEARAAGLQHPGCRHSIRTYLPGVTRLPEQPTADPEGDVARQRQRAIERQIRRWKEREEAALSPASRAAARAKVRAWQRAMREHLQANPKLKRQPHREQIGAGNIPPAPPAGATRPNPKPTPPPAPPPPTPAELIEAGDFSGLKRVGPQAGSNPGGLFEADDGTRWYVKAQKSEDHAKNEALASALYREAGIDTPRVIRGRGTPGLDGEHHTASRIVDDAKADLTSRLTDEKYRDQIREGFAVDTWLANWDAVGMTFDNIVTGGDGKPWRIDLGGSLLFRARGTPKGDRFGDEVTEWYSLRHRMTAPQSVQVFGAIRRRILVRSVERVKKITPERIREITAEHGLPDLGDRLIARRDQLVKGLPKLRKEAVRQETFDKGVRKAKKGQDALDAAARRLTDSSKLEPRPDGWTLDKTSQSQVALGRYRGSSYREINEYLRKDGKFNTSMQARIDRISEAIDASPLRDDVLVFRGISGFDTILGTDWNDVDLVGVEWDDKAFASTTADRRVAENSFSVGGNGSVVLRIIMRKGSGAVRLSDLAPPDRRPAGIKEEAELLAGKRQRRRIVADHGIDDRGRRILDVEVIES
;
A
#
# COMPACT_ATOMS: atom_id res chain seq x y z
N MET A 1 -18.92 20.29 30.00
CA MET A 1 -17.54 20.78 30.14
C MET A 1 -16.78 20.57 28.83
N ALA A 2 -15.72 21.35 28.58
CA ALA A 2 -14.79 21.09 27.48
C ALA A 2 -14.21 19.67 27.59
N VAL A 3 -13.91 19.02 26.46
CA VAL A 3 -13.22 17.72 26.47
C VAL A 3 -11.88 17.87 27.20
N ASP A 4 -11.66 17.06 28.23
CA ASP A 4 -10.45 17.12 29.06
C ASP A 4 -9.21 16.71 28.23
N PRO A 5 -8.23 17.61 28.04
CA PRO A 5 -7.02 17.30 27.27
C PRO A 5 -6.20 16.15 27.85
N ASP A 6 -6.25 15.92 29.16
CA ASP A 6 -5.52 14.83 29.81
C ASP A 6 -6.21 13.47 29.56
N LYS A 7 -7.55 13.44 29.46
CA LYS A 7 -8.27 12.23 29.01
C LYS A 7 -7.95 11.85 27.57
N ILE A 8 -7.79 12.83 26.67
CA ILE A 8 -7.39 12.56 25.28
C ILE A 8 -5.99 11.95 25.21
N VAL A 9 -5.08 12.40 26.08
CA VAL A 9 -3.76 11.79 26.22
C VAL A 9 -3.86 10.35 26.74
N GLU A 10 -4.73 10.10 27.73
CA GLU A 10 -4.99 8.77 28.28
C GLU A 10 -5.55 7.80 27.22
N ILE A 11 -6.54 8.23 26.44
CA ILE A 11 -7.12 7.44 25.35
C ILE A 11 -6.06 7.07 24.30
N ALA A 12 -5.19 8.02 23.95
CA ALA A 12 -4.09 7.79 23.01
C ALA A 12 -2.94 6.94 23.60
N GLN A 13 -2.88 6.81 24.93
CA GLN A 13 -1.73 6.23 25.64
C GLN A 13 -1.52 4.75 25.31
N ALA A 14 -2.60 3.99 25.12
CA ALA A 14 -2.54 2.57 24.81
C ALA A 14 -1.84 2.32 23.46
N THR A 15 -2.28 3.02 22.40
CA THR A 15 -1.64 2.98 21.08
C THR A 15 -0.18 3.39 21.16
N VAL A 16 0.13 4.51 21.83
CA VAL A 16 1.52 5.00 21.94
C VAL A 16 2.40 4.00 22.68
N SER A 17 1.88 3.34 23.73
CA SER A 17 2.62 2.36 24.52
C SER A 17 2.96 1.10 23.72
N LEU A 18 2.09 0.67 22.82
CA LEU A 18 2.36 -0.43 21.88
C LEU A 18 3.59 -0.14 21.00
N TYR A 19 3.65 1.06 20.43
CA TYR A 19 4.80 1.50 19.61
C TYR A 19 6.09 1.65 20.42
N ARG A 20 5.99 2.15 21.65
CA ARG A 20 7.13 2.22 22.58
C ARG A 20 7.68 0.84 22.91
N ALA A 21 6.80 -0.14 23.16
CA ALA A 21 7.19 -1.51 23.43
C ALA A 21 7.93 -2.13 22.24
N ALA A 22 7.43 -1.92 21.02
CA ALA A 22 8.10 -2.40 19.80
C ALA A 22 9.49 -1.77 19.60
N GLU A 23 9.64 -0.45 19.75
CA GLU A 23 10.96 0.20 19.66
C GLU A 23 11.94 -0.33 20.71
N HIS A 24 11.46 -0.52 21.94
CA HIS A 24 12.28 -1.06 23.02
C HIS A 24 12.70 -2.50 22.75
N ALA A 25 11.79 -3.35 22.26
CA ALA A 25 12.10 -4.73 21.88
C ALA A 25 13.16 -4.80 20.77
N LEU A 26 13.06 -3.93 19.76
CA LEU A 26 14.06 -3.82 18.69
C LEU A 26 15.43 -3.37 19.22
N LEU A 27 15.46 -2.40 20.13
CA LEU A 27 16.69 -1.96 20.81
C LEU A 27 17.35 -3.13 21.57
N GLN A 28 16.56 -3.90 22.31
CA GLN A 28 17.03 -5.06 23.06
C GLN A 28 17.53 -6.19 22.14
N LEU A 29 16.86 -6.42 21.01
CA LEU A 29 17.28 -7.40 20.02
C LEU A 29 18.66 -7.05 19.43
N ILE A 30 18.85 -5.80 19.00
CA ILE A 30 20.14 -5.35 18.46
C ILE A 30 21.22 -5.44 19.55
N THR A 31 20.94 -4.96 20.76
CA THR A 31 21.91 -4.97 21.87
C THR A 31 22.36 -6.39 22.20
N ARG A 32 21.43 -7.34 22.34
CA ARG A 32 21.75 -8.75 22.60
C ARG A 32 22.59 -9.37 21.49
N GLN A 33 22.22 -9.14 20.23
CA GLN A 33 22.95 -9.69 19.08
C GLN A 33 24.36 -9.12 18.97
N LEU A 34 24.52 -7.81 19.21
CA LEU A 34 25.84 -7.17 19.25
C LEU A 34 26.68 -7.73 20.41
N ALA A 35 26.14 -7.78 21.63
CA ALA A 35 26.87 -8.25 22.81
C ALA A 35 27.38 -9.70 22.67
N GLN A 36 26.59 -10.60 22.06
CA GLN A 36 26.95 -12.00 21.80
C GLN A 36 27.89 -12.18 20.59
N GLY A 37 27.92 -11.24 19.65
CA GLY A 37 28.65 -11.38 18.39
C GLY A 37 30.00 -10.67 18.31
N ILE A 38 30.30 -9.79 19.25
CA ILE A 38 31.40 -8.82 19.14
C ILE A 38 32.80 -9.44 19.32
N ASP A 39 32.88 -10.48 20.15
CA ASP A 39 34.12 -11.17 20.48
C ASP A 39 34.35 -12.41 19.61
N ALA A 40 33.31 -12.89 18.90
CA ALA A 40 33.38 -14.11 18.10
C ALA A 40 34.17 -13.86 16.80
N PRO A 41 35.27 -14.58 16.54
CA PRO A 41 35.98 -14.54 15.26
C PRO A 41 35.18 -15.31 14.20
N GLY A 42 34.07 -14.74 13.72
CA GLY A 42 33.17 -15.44 12.81
C GLY A 42 33.50 -15.24 11.33
N ARG A 43 33.57 -16.36 10.59
CA ARG A 43 33.57 -16.42 9.12
C ARG A 43 32.29 -15.77 8.55
N ALA A 44 32.28 -15.40 7.26
CA ALA A 44 31.16 -14.71 6.62
C ALA A 44 29.78 -15.40 6.81
N VAL A 45 29.75 -16.74 6.86
CA VAL A 45 28.53 -17.54 7.04
C VAL A 45 27.87 -17.32 8.40
N GLU A 46 28.64 -17.31 9.50
CA GLU A 46 28.10 -17.07 10.85
C GLU A 46 27.53 -15.65 11.00
N ARG A 47 28.13 -14.67 10.32
CA ARG A 47 27.62 -13.29 10.27
C ARG A 47 26.30 -13.21 9.51
N MET A 48 26.14 -13.97 8.43
CA MET A 48 24.89 -14.03 7.66
C MET A 48 23.77 -14.70 8.47
N THR A 49 24.05 -15.76 9.24
CA THR A 49 23.06 -16.40 10.11
C THR A 49 22.55 -15.45 11.20
N LYS A 50 23.43 -14.68 11.86
CA LYS A 50 23.03 -13.69 12.87
C LYS A 50 22.20 -12.54 12.30
N VAL A 51 22.53 -12.07 11.09
CA VAL A 51 21.72 -11.06 10.38
C VAL A 51 20.35 -11.63 10.01
N GLY A 52 20.28 -12.90 9.59
CA GLY A 52 19.01 -13.61 9.35
C GLY A 52 18.15 -13.71 10.60
N GLN A 53 18.72 -14.13 11.73
CA GLN A 53 18.02 -14.21 13.02
C GLN A 53 17.52 -12.84 13.50
N LEU A 54 18.35 -11.80 13.42
CA LEU A 54 17.95 -10.43 13.76
C LEU A 54 16.81 -9.96 12.85
N ARG A 55 16.88 -10.27 11.56
CA ARG A 55 15.83 -9.94 10.60
C ARG A 55 14.51 -10.61 10.97
N THR A 56 14.49 -11.93 11.18
CA THR A 56 13.26 -12.65 11.53
C THR A 56 12.67 -12.15 12.85
N ALA A 57 13.49 -11.91 13.87
CA ALA A 57 13.02 -11.38 15.15
C ALA A 57 12.47 -9.94 15.02
N ALA A 58 13.09 -9.10 14.20
CA ALA A 58 12.59 -7.75 13.93
C ALA A 58 11.31 -7.77 13.09
N GLU A 59 11.18 -8.69 12.12
CA GLU A 59 9.96 -8.90 11.34
C GLU A 59 8.80 -9.36 12.23
N ASP A 60 9.03 -10.25 13.20
CA ASP A 60 8.03 -10.70 14.18
C ASP A 60 7.51 -9.54 15.06
N VAL A 61 8.41 -8.75 15.65
CA VAL A 61 8.02 -7.57 16.45
C VAL A 61 7.21 -6.57 15.62
N LEU A 62 7.61 -6.32 14.37
CA LEU A 62 6.89 -5.39 13.48
C LEU A 62 5.58 -5.97 12.96
N GLY A 63 5.49 -7.29 12.79
CA GLY A 63 4.26 -8.01 12.44
C GLY A 63 3.22 -7.89 13.54
N GLN A 64 3.59 -8.27 14.77
CA GLN A 64 2.71 -8.14 15.95
C GLN A 64 2.24 -6.69 16.17
N LEU A 65 3.12 -5.70 15.94
CA LEU A 65 2.76 -4.29 15.97
C LEU A 65 1.75 -3.93 14.86
N GLY A 66 1.97 -4.44 13.64
CA GLY A 66 1.10 -4.20 12.49
C GLY A 66 -0.29 -4.78 12.64
N ASP A 67 -0.40 -5.93 13.32
CA ASP A 67 -1.66 -6.62 13.56
C ASP A 67 -2.45 -5.95 14.69
N ALA A 68 -1.78 -5.54 15.78
CA ALA A 68 -2.44 -4.94 16.94
C ALA A 68 -2.78 -3.45 16.76
N ALA A 69 -1.92 -2.66 16.11
CA ALA A 69 -2.07 -1.21 16.05
C ALA A 69 -3.42 -0.70 15.48
N PRO A 70 -4.00 -1.29 14.43
CA PRO A 70 -5.28 -0.85 13.89
C PRO A 70 -6.42 -0.86 14.91
N ASP A 71 -6.51 -1.89 15.74
CA ASP A 71 -7.59 -2.03 16.71
C ASP A 71 -7.47 -0.99 17.83
N TYR A 72 -6.26 -0.79 18.35
CA TYR A 72 -5.99 0.27 19.34
C TYR A 72 -6.27 1.67 18.78
N VAL A 73 -5.93 1.93 17.51
CA VAL A 73 -6.23 3.23 16.87
C VAL A 73 -7.73 3.43 16.72
N ARG A 74 -8.46 2.42 16.22
CA ARG A 74 -9.92 2.51 16.03
C ARG A 74 -10.62 2.76 17.36
N GLU A 75 -10.29 2.00 18.41
CA GLU A 75 -10.91 2.15 19.72
C GLU A 75 -10.63 3.53 20.32
N ALA A 76 -9.37 4.00 20.24
CA ALA A 76 -9.00 5.32 20.73
C ALA A 76 -9.76 6.46 20.03
N LEU A 77 -9.95 6.37 18.71
CA LEU A 77 -10.70 7.38 17.97
C LEU A 77 -12.20 7.30 18.20
N ALA A 78 -12.75 6.08 18.29
CA ALA A 78 -14.16 5.87 18.61
C ALA A 78 -14.52 6.42 19.99
N GLU A 79 -13.70 6.11 21.00
CA GLU A 79 -13.89 6.63 22.35
C GLU A 79 -13.80 8.15 22.42
N ALA A 80 -12.79 8.74 21.77
CA ALA A 80 -12.65 10.19 21.71
C ALA A 80 -13.87 10.85 21.04
N TYR A 81 -14.37 10.28 19.93
CA TYR A 81 -15.58 10.77 19.26
C TYR A 81 -16.82 10.69 20.17
N ARG A 82 -17.02 9.57 20.89
CA ARG A 82 -18.11 9.39 21.86
C ARG A 82 -18.04 10.43 22.97
N GLN A 83 -16.87 10.65 23.56
CA GLN A 83 -16.67 11.67 24.59
C GLN A 83 -16.94 13.08 24.06
N GLY A 84 -16.47 13.39 22.85
CA GLY A 84 -16.77 14.65 22.17
C GLY A 84 -18.27 14.89 22.01
N ASN A 85 -18.99 13.89 21.52
CA ASN A 85 -20.45 13.94 21.36
C ASN A 85 -21.18 14.15 22.71
N ALA A 86 -20.80 13.38 23.73
CA ALA A 86 -21.39 13.48 25.07
C ALA A 86 -21.09 14.83 25.75
N SER A 87 -19.92 15.44 25.48
CA SER A 87 -19.50 16.70 26.10
C SER A 87 -20.49 17.84 25.88
N VAL A 88 -21.17 17.86 24.73
CA VAL A 88 -22.16 18.89 24.38
C VAL A 88 -23.28 18.94 25.41
N LEU A 89 -23.81 17.78 25.83
CA LEU A 89 -24.90 17.74 26.81
C LEU A 89 -24.44 18.16 28.20
N THR A 90 -23.19 17.83 28.57
CA THR A 90 -22.60 18.24 29.86
C THR A 90 -22.27 19.73 29.96
N ASP A 91 -22.27 20.45 28.83
CA ASP A 91 -22.11 21.91 28.80
C ASP A 91 -23.44 22.67 28.95
N LEU A 92 -24.58 21.99 28.83
CA LEU A 92 -25.91 22.60 28.88
C LEU A 92 -26.46 22.60 30.31
N PRO A 93 -27.23 23.63 30.72
CA PRO A 93 -28.02 23.58 31.95
C PRO A 93 -28.96 22.35 31.96
N ALA A 94 -29.16 21.73 33.11
CA ALA A 94 -29.96 20.49 33.22
C ALA A 94 -31.37 20.61 32.61
N ALA A 95 -32.01 21.78 32.76
CA ALA A 95 -33.32 22.07 32.16
C ALA A 95 -33.28 22.17 30.63
N GLU A 96 -32.19 22.69 30.05
CA GLU A 96 -31.97 22.78 28.60
C GLU A 96 -31.64 21.40 28.01
N ALA A 97 -30.78 20.65 28.70
CA ALA A 97 -30.40 19.28 28.34
C ALA A 97 -31.60 18.33 28.33
N ALA A 98 -32.53 18.48 29.28
CA ALA A 98 -33.77 17.71 29.34
C ALA A 98 -34.73 18.05 28.19
N LYS A 99 -34.85 19.33 27.81
CA LYS A 99 -35.71 19.79 26.69
C LYS A 99 -35.21 19.34 25.31
N LEU A 100 -33.90 19.22 25.14
CA LEU A 100 -33.26 18.84 23.87
C LEU A 100 -33.18 17.31 23.66
N GLY A 101 -33.83 16.52 24.52
CA GLY A 101 -33.98 15.08 24.36
C GLY A 101 -32.76 14.28 24.81
N ALA A 102 -32.82 13.78 26.04
CA ALA A 102 -31.83 12.89 26.65
C ALA A 102 -32.18 11.38 26.56
N ALA A 103 -33.08 10.94 25.66
CA ALA A 103 -33.56 9.55 25.66
C ALA A 103 -33.13 8.66 24.46
N ASP A 104 -32.88 9.17 23.25
CA ASP A 104 -32.70 8.30 22.06
C ASP A 104 -31.32 8.34 21.38
N ALA A 105 -30.30 8.97 21.98
CA ALA A 105 -29.05 9.29 21.28
C ALA A 105 -27.78 8.65 21.84
N LEU A 106 -27.89 7.58 22.62
CA LEU A 106 -26.73 6.80 23.08
C LEU A 106 -26.40 5.59 22.18
N ASP A 107 -27.33 5.13 21.33
CA ASP A 107 -27.15 3.87 20.58
C ASP A 107 -27.06 4.01 19.04
N THR A 108 -27.50 5.13 18.44
CA THR A 108 -27.69 5.17 16.96
C THR A 108 -27.09 6.37 16.25
N ILE A 109 -25.88 6.82 16.58
CA ILE A 109 -25.14 7.70 15.65
C ILE A 109 -23.65 7.35 15.59
N THR A 110 -23.37 6.13 15.18
CA THR A 110 -22.09 5.78 14.58
C THR A 110 -22.11 6.29 13.13
N ARG A 111 -21.59 7.51 12.87
CA ARG A 111 -20.96 7.73 11.56
C ARG A 111 -19.67 6.92 11.54
N THR A 112 -19.82 5.59 11.42
CA THR A 112 -18.73 4.62 11.34
C THR A 112 -17.74 5.07 10.27
N SER A 113 -18.22 5.60 9.14
CA SER A 113 -17.35 6.04 8.03
C SER A 113 -16.35 7.16 8.38
N THR A 114 -16.68 8.15 9.22
CA THR A 114 -15.76 9.27 9.52
C THR A 114 -14.65 8.83 10.47
N VAL A 115 -15.00 8.12 11.55
CA VAL A 115 -14.02 7.55 12.48
C VAL A 115 -13.17 6.51 11.77
N GLU A 116 -13.77 5.64 10.95
CA GLU A 116 -13.04 4.66 10.14
C GLU A 116 -12.13 5.31 9.11
N SER A 117 -12.52 6.41 8.48
CA SER A 117 -11.64 7.14 7.53
C SER A 117 -10.43 7.77 8.23
N LEU A 118 -10.64 8.36 9.43
CA LEU A 118 -9.55 8.90 10.24
C LEU A 118 -8.61 7.79 10.75
N ALA A 119 -9.19 6.67 11.20
CA ALA A 119 -8.44 5.51 11.65
C ALA A 119 -7.63 4.89 10.50
N ALA A 120 -8.26 4.64 9.34
CA ALA A 120 -7.62 4.09 8.17
C ALA A 120 -6.48 4.98 7.67
N ALA A 121 -6.69 6.30 7.62
CA ALA A 121 -5.65 7.26 7.22
C ALA A 121 -4.47 7.27 8.20
N LEU A 122 -4.73 7.21 9.51
CA LEU A 122 -3.68 7.17 10.54
C LEU A 122 -2.91 5.83 10.51
N VAL A 123 -3.62 4.70 10.42
CA VAL A 123 -3.03 3.36 10.28
C VAL A 123 -2.18 3.27 9.02
N GLN A 124 -2.66 3.80 7.90
CA GLN A 124 -1.92 3.84 6.65
C GLN A 124 -0.66 4.71 6.75
N ASP A 125 -0.74 5.91 7.33
CA ASP A 125 0.41 6.80 7.46
C ASP A 125 1.47 6.24 8.41
N VAL A 126 1.06 5.72 9.57
CA VAL A 126 1.98 5.11 10.53
C VAL A 126 2.56 3.79 9.99
N GLY A 127 1.73 2.94 9.39
CA GLY A 127 2.15 1.69 8.76
C GLY A 127 3.15 1.90 7.62
N ALA A 128 2.99 2.97 6.83
CA ALA A 128 3.96 3.34 5.80
C ALA A 128 5.35 3.70 6.39
N LYS A 129 5.44 4.10 7.66
CA LYS A 129 6.73 4.32 8.34
C LYS A 129 7.37 3.02 8.81
N HIS A 130 6.62 1.93 8.99
CA HIS A 130 7.15 0.65 9.49
C HIS A 130 8.22 0.05 8.57
N SER A 131 8.06 0.13 7.25
CA SER A 131 8.96 -0.52 6.29
C SER A 131 10.38 0.04 6.28
N ASN A 132 10.58 1.27 6.77
CA ASN A 132 11.92 1.86 6.91
C ASN A 132 12.63 1.38 8.19
N ILE A 133 11.88 0.93 9.20
CA ILE A 133 12.43 0.51 10.50
C ILE A 133 13.26 -0.75 10.36
N LEU A 134 12.73 -1.78 9.68
CA LEU A 134 13.44 -3.04 9.51
C LEU A 134 14.79 -2.82 8.81
N ARG A 135 14.81 -1.98 7.76
CA ARG A 135 16.05 -1.60 7.08
C ARG A 135 17.01 -0.89 8.02
N ASN A 136 16.54 0.11 8.76
CA ASN A 136 17.38 0.88 9.69
C ASN A 136 17.96 0.00 10.81
N VAL A 137 17.20 -0.95 11.34
CA VAL A 137 17.63 -1.93 12.35
C VAL A 137 18.79 -2.79 11.82
N LEU A 138 18.64 -3.34 10.62
CA LEU A 138 19.67 -4.17 9.99
C LEU A 138 20.91 -3.36 9.60
N ASP A 139 20.73 -2.15 9.08
CA ASP A 139 21.82 -1.26 8.69
C ASP A 139 22.58 -0.73 9.91
N ALA A 140 21.89 -0.45 11.02
CA ALA A 140 22.52 -0.08 12.29
C ALA A 140 23.40 -1.23 12.79
N TYR A 141 22.89 -2.46 12.82
CA TYR A 141 23.67 -3.64 13.21
C TYR A 141 24.93 -3.82 12.34
N ARG A 142 24.77 -3.75 11.01
CA ARG A 142 25.89 -3.88 10.06
C ARG A 142 26.92 -2.77 10.24
N THR A 143 26.48 -1.54 10.44
CA THR A 143 27.36 -0.37 10.63
C THR A 143 28.20 -0.51 11.89
N VAL A 144 27.60 -0.93 13.01
CA VAL A 144 28.34 -1.15 14.26
C VAL A 144 29.41 -2.22 14.09
N ILE A 145 29.07 -3.36 13.48
CA ILE A 145 30.02 -4.45 13.23
C ILE A 145 31.17 -4.02 12.31
N ALA A 146 30.86 -3.29 11.23
CA ALA A 146 31.86 -2.79 10.29
C ALA A 146 32.84 -1.80 10.96
N GLN A 147 32.31 -0.83 11.72
CA GLN A 147 33.13 0.15 12.44
C GLN A 147 33.97 -0.49 13.55
N ALA A 148 33.40 -1.44 14.29
CA ALA A 148 34.13 -2.18 15.33
C ALA A 148 35.28 -3.00 14.74
N THR A 149 35.05 -3.62 13.57
CA THR A 149 36.09 -4.37 12.85
C THR A 149 37.22 -3.45 12.40
N ALA A 150 36.89 -2.34 11.74
CA ALA A 150 37.87 -1.37 11.23
C ALA A 150 38.72 -0.74 12.35
N ALA A 151 38.09 -0.33 13.45
CA ALA A 151 38.78 0.28 14.59
C ALA A 151 39.76 -0.66 15.29
N SER A 152 39.46 -1.97 15.30
CA SER A 152 40.36 -2.97 15.89
C SER A 152 41.63 -3.23 15.09
N THR A 153 41.64 -2.88 13.79
CA THR A 153 42.82 -3.01 12.91
C THR A 153 43.80 -1.85 13.10
N VAL A 154 43.30 -0.66 13.50
CA VAL A 154 44.10 0.58 13.61
C VAL A 154 44.82 0.72 14.97
N GLY A 155 44.53 -0.15 15.95
CA GLY A 155 45.36 -0.32 17.14
C GLY A 155 45.16 0.65 18.31
N GLY A 156 43.99 1.29 18.47
CA GLY A 156 43.73 2.28 19.54
C GLY A 156 42.56 2.00 20.51
N LEU A 157 41.64 1.11 20.17
CA LEU A 157 40.45 0.76 20.99
C LEU A 157 40.17 -0.74 20.89
N SER A 158 39.59 -1.33 21.95
CA SER A 158 39.08 -2.70 21.86
C SER A 158 37.89 -2.77 20.89
N ARG A 159 37.67 -3.93 20.24
CA ARG A 159 36.48 -4.14 19.37
C ARG A 159 35.19 -3.78 20.08
N ARG A 160 35.07 -4.15 21.36
CA ARG A 160 33.89 -3.91 22.18
C ARG A 160 33.68 -2.42 22.45
N ASP A 161 34.75 -1.68 22.73
CA ASP A 161 34.66 -0.22 22.96
C ASP A 161 34.36 0.56 21.68
N ALA A 162 34.98 0.17 20.56
CA ALA A 162 34.69 0.75 19.26
C ALA A 162 33.23 0.53 18.84
N ALA A 163 32.72 -0.69 19.04
CA ALA A 163 31.32 -1.00 18.80
C ALA A 163 30.38 -0.25 19.75
N GLN A 164 30.74 -0.12 21.04
CA GLN A 164 29.94 0.63 22.00
C GLN A 164 29.82 2.10 21.60
N LEU A 165 30.91 2.72 21.14
CA LEU A 165 30.92 4.11 20.68
C LEU A 165 30.08 4.29 19.40
N ALA A 166 30.24 3.39 18.43
CA ALA A 166 29.46 3.36 17.20
C ALA A 166 27.95 3.20 17.50
N TYR A 167 27.62 2.26 18.38
CA TYR A 167 26.25 1.95 18.73
C TYR A 167 25.58 3.09 19.51
N ALA A 168 26.29 3.71 20.46
CA ALA A 168 25.77 4.86 21.21
C ALA A 168 25.45 6.07 20.30
N ARG A 169 26.23 6.30 19.24
CA ARG A 169 25.92 7.35 18.24
C ARG A 169 24.66 7.03 17.44
N LEU A 170 24.46 5.77 17.07
CA LEU A 170 23.27 5.33 16.33
C LEU A 170 22.01 5.39 17.21
N VAL A 171 22.12 5.01 18.48
CA VAL A 171 21.02 5.10 19.46
C VAL A 171 20.63 6.55 19.71
N ASP A 172 21.59 7.46 19.85
CA ASP A 172 21.33 8.90 19.98
C ASP A 172 20.54 9.45 18.79
N ARG A 173 20.96 9.07 17.57
CA ARG A 173 20.30 9.45 16.32
C ARG A 173 18.87 8.88 16.22
N GLY A 174 18.60 7.77 16.92
CA GLY A 174 17.34 7.05 16.92
C GLY A 174 17.35 5.94 15.86
N LEU A 175 17.35 4.68 16.32
CA LEU A 175 17.39 3.50 15.45
C LEU A 175 16.18 3.39 14.52
N THR A 176 15.04 3.93 14.95
CA THR A 176 13.76 3.99 14.21
C THR A 176 13.51 5.38 13.62
N SER A 177 14.52 6.24 13.55
CA SER A 177 14.32 7.62 13.10
C SER A 177 14.08 7.70 11.59
N PHE A 178 13.24 8.65 11.19
CA PHE A 178 12.97 8.97 9.80
C PHE A 178 12.86 10.49 9.62
N THR A 179 12.97 10.96 8.38
CA THR A 179 12.80 12.38 8.05
C THR A 179 11.47 12.57 7.36
N ASP A 180 10.67 13.54 7.83
CA ASP A 180 9.41 13.88 7.19
C ASP A 180 9.60 14.77 5.94
N ARG A 181 8.52 15.10 5.24
CA ARG A 181 8.58 15.97 4.05
C ARG A 181 9.09 17.38 4.34
N GLY A 182 8.93 17.85 5.59
CA GLY A 182 9.40 19.16 6.05
C GLY A 182 10.85 19.17 6.51
N GLY A 183 11.60 18.09 6.29
CA GLY A 183 13.01 17.98 6.68
C GLY A 183 13.22 17.74 8.18
N ARG A 184 12.16 17.50 8.95
CA ARG A 184 12.25 17.26 10.39
C ARG A 184 12.57 15.79 10.63
N THR A 185 13.54 15.52 11.50
CA THR A 185 13.88 14.16 11.91
C THR A 185 13.01 13.75 13.10
N TRP A 186 12.24 12.69 12.91
CA TRP A 186 11.36 12.10 13.93
C TRP A 186 11.87 10.75 14.37
N ARG A 187 11.73 10.45 15.66
CA ARG A 187 11.71 9.06 16.14
C ARG A 187 10.30 8.51 15.91
N LEU A 188 10.16 7.23 15.56
CA LEU A 188 8.84 6.66 15.22
C LEU A 188 7.86 6.81 16.39
N SER A 189 8.23 6.38 17.59
CA SER A 189 7.38 6.53 18.77
C SER A 189 6.97 7.99 19.03
N SER A 190 7.86 8.94 18.76
CA SER A 190 7.56 10.36 18.93
C SER A 190 6.64 10.93 17.84
N TYR A 191 6.76 10.42 16.62
CA TYR A 191 5.84 10.74 15.55
C TYR A 191 4.45 10.17 15.82
N VAL A 192 4.38 8.91 16.25
CA VAL A 192 3.11 8.23 16.56
C VAL A 192 2.42 8.89 17.73
N GLU A 193 3.15 9.25 18.79
CA GLU A 193 2.59 10.01 19.92
C GLU A 193 1.96 11.33 19.46
N MET A 194 2.68 12.08 18.62
CA MET A 194 2.16 13.32 18.04
C MET A 194 0.94 13.07 17.14
N ALA A 195 1.02 12.11 16.22
CA ALA A 195 0.00 11.84 15.21
C ALA A 195 -1.28 11.30 15.84
N VAL A 196 -1.18 10.26 16.69
CA VAL A 196 -2.32 9.67 17.41
C VAL A 196 -3.01 10.75 18.23
N ARG A 197 -2.28 11.46 19.10
CA ARG A 197 -2.88 12.53 19.92
C ARG A 197 -3.60 13.60 19.08
N THR A 198 -3.00 14.00 17.96
CA THR A 198 -3.59 15.02 17.08
C THR A 198 -4.88 14.51 16.44
N VAL A 199 -4.90 13.28 15.95
CA VAL A 199 -6.09 12.68 15.32
C VAL A 199 -7.17 12.35 16.35
N THR A 200 -6.80 11.89 17.55
CA THR A 200 -7.73 11.67 18.68
C THR A 200 -8.40 12.97 19.11
N GLN A 201 -7.64 14.07 19.22
CA GLN A 201 -8.22 15.39 19.49
C GLN A 201 -9.19 15.83 18.39
N ARG A 202 -8.85 15.60 17.12
CA ARG A 202 -9.73 15.90 15.99
C ARG A 202 -11.02 15.07 16.03
N ALA A 203 -10.93 13.79 16.37
CA ALA A 203 -12.10 12.92 16.50
C ALA A 203 -13.05 13.40 17.62
N ALA A 204 -12.51 13.80 18.78
CA ALA A 204 -13.30 14.38 19.85
C ALA A 204 -13.99 15.68 19.43
N VAL A 205 -13.25 16.59 18.80
CA VAL A 205 -13.84 17.85 18.31
C VAL A 205 -14.91 17.57 17.26
N GLN A 206 -14.69 16.62 16.34
CA GLN A 206 -15.67 16.25 15.32
C GLN A 206 -16.97 15.72 15.95
N GLY A 207 -16.87 14.84 16.96
CA GLY A 207 -18.04 14.31 17.67
C GLY A 207 -18.83 15.42 18.36
N GLN A 208 -18.13 16.40 18.93
CA GLN A 208 -18.75 17.57 19.55
C GLN A 208 -19.46 18.46 18.52
N THR A 209 -18.79 18.82 17.42
CA THR A 209 -19.38 19.67 16.37
C THR A 209 -20.55 18.99 15.66
N ASP A 210 -20.48 17.67 15.43
CA ASP A 210 -21.57 16.90 14.82
C ASP A 210 -22.83 16.94 15.70
N ARG A 211 -22.66 16.79 17.03
CA ARG A 211 -23.77 16.89 17.97
C ARG A 211 -24.31 18.32 18.06
N GLN A 212 -23.45 19.33 18.07
CA GLN A 212 -23.86 20.74 18.07
C GLN A 212 -24.64 21.12 16.81
N GLN A 213 -24.21 20.69 15.63
CA GLN A 213 -24.93 20.94 14.37
C GLN A 213 -26.34 20.33 14.39
N ARG A 214 -26.49 19.09 14.90
CA ARG A 214 -27.81 18.46 15.05
C ARG A 214 -28.73 19.21 16.01
N LEU A 215 -28.17 19.78 17.07
CA LEU A 215 -28.91 20.57 18.05
C LEU A 215 -29.09 22.04 17.63
N GLY A 216 -28.57 22.44 16.46
CA GLY A 216 -28.65 23.81 15.98
C GLY A 216 -27.86 24.82 16.82
N LEU A 217 -26.79 24.37 17.50
CA LEU A 217 -25.94 25.20 18.36
C LEU A 217 -24.70 25.67 17.57
N PRO A 218 -24.62 26.95 17.13
CA PRO A 218 -23.62 27.36 16.15
C PRO A 218 -22.28 27.81 16.74
N TYR A 219 -22.16 27.94 18.07
CA TYR A 219 -21.00 28.56 18.72
C TYR A 219 -20.26 27.65 19.68
N VAL A 220 -18.95 27.83 19.72
CA VAL A 220 -18.02 27.20 20.65
C VAL A 220 -17.12 28.24 21.28
N MET A 221 -16.63 27.96 22.48
CA MET A 221 -15.57 28.73 23.12
C MET A 221 -14.33 27.86 23.22
N VAL A 222 -13.16 28.43 22.90
CA VAL A 222 -11.87 27.75 23.09
C VAL A 222 -11.55 27.71 24.59
N SER A 223 -11.09 26.55 25.07
CA SER A 223 -10.69 26.37 26.47
C SER A 223 -9.61 27.37 26.87
N ASP A 224 -9.56 27.70 28.15
CA ASP A 224 -8.45 28.43 28.76
C ASP A 224 -7.41 27.41 29.24
N GLU A 225 -6.16 27.56 28.82
CA GLU A 225 -5.06 26.70 29.18
C GLU A 225 -3.88 27.57 29.59
N ALA A 226 -3.57 27.61 30.90
CA ALA A 226 -2.59 28.49 31.57
C ALA A 226 -1.11 28.37 31.12
N GLN A 227 -0.87 27.76 29.97
CA GLN A 227 0.39 27.32 29.43
C GLN A 227 0.28 27.30 27.90
N GLU A 228 -0.45 28.25 27.32
CA GLU A 228 -0.75 28.32 25.89
C GLU A 228 0.52 28.55 25.05
N CYS A 229 0.41 28.32 23.74
CA CYS A 229 1.47 28.70 22.80
C CYS A 229 1.07 29.97 22.05
N GLU A 230 2.05 30.64 21.46
CA GLU A 230 1.88 31.86 20.67
C GLU A 230 0.83 31.72 19.56
N LEU A 231 0.71 30.54 18.95
CA LEU A 231 -0.25 30.26 17.88
C LEU A 231 -1.70 30.18 18.37
N CYS A 232 -1.94 29.73 19.61
CA CYS A 232 -3.29 29.52 20.15
C CYS A 232 -3.82 30.76 20.89
N ARG A 233 -2.91 31.59 21.43
CA ARG A 233 -3.23 32.81 22.19
C ARG A 233 -4.27 33.72 21.53
N PRO A 234 -4.31 33.92 20.19
CA PRO A 234 -5.32 34.76 19.56
C PRO A 234 -6.76 34.25 19.69
N TYR A 235 -6.98 32.97 20.02
CA TYR A 235 -8.29 32.33 20.02
C TYR A 235 -8.74 31.85 21.41
N GLU A 236 -7.82 31.74 22.36
CA GLU A 236 -8.08 31.31 23.72
C GLU A 236 -9.15 32.17 24.41
N GLY A 237 -10.11 31.51 25.08
CA GLY A 237 -11.24 32.17 25.74
C GLY A 237 -12.23 32.86 24.81
N LYS A 238 -12.00 32.88 23.48
CA LYS A 238 -12.86 33.56 22.51
C LYS A 238 -13.93 32.64 21.93
N VAL A 239 -15.01 33.27 21.48
CA VAL A 239 -16.12 32.57 20.81
C VAL A 239 -15.83 32.41 19.33
N LEU A 240 -15.92 31.17 18.86
CA LEU A 240 -15.84 30.80 17.45
C LEU A 240 -17.19 30.21 17.01
N ARG A 241 -17.41 30.21 15.70
CA ARG A 241 -18.58 29.56 15.10
C ARG A 241 -18.16 28.28 14.35
N ILE A 242 -18.98 27.23 14.42
CA ILE A 242 -18.64 25.90 13.86
C ILE A 242 -18.98 25.72 12.37
N SER A 243 -19.74 26.63 11.77
CA SER A 243 -20.19 26.57 10.36
C SER A 243 -19.97 27.91 9.65
N ALA A 244 -20.09 27.95 8.32
CA ALA A 244 -20.01 29.22 7.59
C ALA A 244 -21.06 30.24 8.09
N GLY A 245 -20.69 31.52 8.13
CA GLY A 245 -21.60 32.60 8.51
C GLY A 245 -20.88 33.85 9.02
N PRO A 246 -21.63 34.89 9.44
CA PRO A 246 -21.04 36.17 9.84
C PRO A 246 -20.14 36.04 11.07
N THR A 247 -19.02 36.77 11.03
CA THR A 247 -18.08 37.01 12.13
C THR A 247 -18.20 38.45 12.62
N GLY A 248 -17.61 38.78 13.76
CA GLY A 248 -17.78 40.07 14.43
C GLY A 248 -18.97 40.08 15.38
N LYS A 249 -19.63 41.23 15.55
CA LYS A 249 -20.80 41.36 16.43
C LYS A 249 -22.04 40.82 15.73
N VAL A 250 -22.53 39.66 16.17
CA VAL A 250 -23.68 38.96 15.59
C VAL A 250 -24.81 38.94 16.62
N LEU A 251 -26.02 39.30 16.18
CA LEU A 251 -27.21 39.14 17.00
C LEU A 251 -27.61 37.66 17.02
N SER A 252 -27.73 37.08 18.21
CA SER A 252 -28.04 35.65 18.32
C SER A 252 -29.04 35.35 19.44
N TYR A 253 -29.65 34.17 19.38
CA TYR A 253 -30.73 33.77 20.26
C TYR A 253 -30.30 32.52 21.03
N SER A 254 -30.61 32.49 22.33
CA SER A 254 -30.39 31.32 23.18
C SER A 254 -31.43 30.20 22.91
N GLY A 255 -32.54 30.54 22.23
CA GLY A 255 -33.63 29.64 21.82
C GLY A 255 -34.76 30.40 21.11
N PRO A 256 -35.80 29.71 20.59
CA PRO A 256 -36.86 30.29 19.75
C PRO A 256 -37.61 31.49 20.37
N ASN A 257 -37.66 31.57 21.70
CA ASN A 257 -38.39 32.59 22.47
C ASN A 257 -37.48 33.44 23.38
N SER A 258 -36.18 33.53 23.08
CA SER A 258 -35.21 34.29 23.89
C SER A 258 -34.99 35.70 23.34
N ALA A 259 -34.70 36.66 24.23
CA ALA A 259 -34.26 37.98 23.82
C ALA A 259 -32.93 37.88 23.05
N PRO A 260 -32.73 38.68 21.99
CA PRO A 260 -31.49 38.63 21.22
C PRO A 260 -30.29 39.11 22.06
N VAL A 261 -29.20 38.35 22.03
CA VAL A 261 -27.93 38.65 22.68
C VAL A 261 -26.88 38.91 21.60
N THR A 262 -26.13 40.02 21.74
CA THR A 262 -24.98 40.28 20.86
C THR A 262 -23.80 39.39 21.26
N VAL A 263 -23.38 38.51 20.35
CA VAL A 263 -22.22 37.64 20.50
C VAL A 263 -21.09 38.16 19.63
N THR A 264 -19.88 38.28 20.18
CA THR A 264 -18.69 38.64 19.40
C THR A 264 -18.00 37.37 18.91
N VAL A 265 -18.22 37.03 17.64
CA VAL A 265 -17.63 35.86 16.98
C VAL A 265 -16.28 36.26 16.39
N THR A 266 -15.20 35.67 16.89
CA THR A 266 -13.84 36.05 16.47
C THR A 266 -13.49 35.51 15.09
N ALA A 267 -13.80 34.25 14.83
CA ALA A 267 -13.57 33.57 13.56
C ALA A 267 -14.46 32.33 13.47
N THR A 268 -14.51 31.71 12.30
CA THR A 268 -14.99 30.34 12.19
C THR A 268 -13.93 29.37 12.75
N LEU A 269 -14.36 28.18 13.20
CA LEU A 269 -13.46 27.15 13.70
C LEU A 269 -12.45 26.70 12.63
N ASP A 270 -12.87 26.67 11.36
CA ASP A 270 -12.00 26.29 10.24
C ASP A 270 -10.95 27.38 9.92
N GLU A 271 -11.31 28.66 9.98
CA GLU A 271 -10.35 29.77 9.85
C GLU A 271 -9.34 29.76 11.00
N ALA A 272 -9.81 29.58 12.24
CA ALA A 272 -8.92 29.51 13.40
C ALA A 272 -7.94 28.34 13.29
N ARG A 273 -8.40 27.18 12.80
CA ARG A 273 -7.56 26.01 12.53
C ARG A 273 -6.53 26.27 11.42
N ALA A 274 -6.96 26.91 10.33
CA ALA A 274 -6.06 27.29 9.24
C ALA A 274 -4.96 28.27 9.72
N ALA A 275 -5.28 29.13 10.68
CA ALA A 275 -4.34 30.07 11.31
C ALA A 275 -3.47 29.44 12.42
N GLY A 276 -3.69 28.17 12.80
CA GLY A 276 -2.83 27.43 13.72
C GLY A 276 -3.49 26.93 15.01
N LEU A 277 -4.77 27.21 15.26
CA LEU A 277 -5.49 26.60 16.38
C LEU A 277 -5.56 25.07 16.21
N GLN A 278 -5.42 24.31 17.32
CA GLN A 278 -5.38 22.83 17.31
C GLN A 278 -4.24 22.23 16.46
N HIS A 279 -3.10 22.93 16.36
CA HIS A 279 -1.88 22.39 15.77
C HIS A 279 -1.35 21.14 16.52
N PRO A 280 -0.41 20.37 15.93
CA PRO A 280 0.23 19.26 16.63
C PRO A 280 0.85 19.68 17.97
N GLY A 281 0.44 19.02 19.05
CA GLY A 281 0.88 19.34 20.41
C GLY A 281 0.04 20.38 21.15
N CYS A 282 -0.97 20.98 20.52
CA CYS A 282 -1.95 21.85 21.16
C CYS A 282 -2.75 21.08 22.24
N ARG A 283 -3.00 21.73 23.40
CA ARG A 283 -3.85 21.21 24.49
C ARG A 283 -5.25 21.82 24.51
N HIS A 284 -5.52 22.85 23.71
CA HIS A 284 -6.83 23.49 23.70
C HIS A 284 -7.93 22.54 23.23
N SER A 285 -8.98 22.43 24.03
CA SER A 285 -10.25 21.85 23.66
C SER A 285 -11.26 22.97 23.36
N ILE A 286 -12.46 22.58 22.93
CA ILE A 286 -13.55 23.52 22.74
C ILE A 286 -14.72 23.11 23.63
N ARG A 287 -15.49 24.07 24.10
CA ARG A 287 -16.75 23.87 24.83
C ARG A 287 -17.90 24.54 24.11
N THR A 288 -19.10 24.06 24.33
CA THR A 288 -20.32 24.66 23.75
C THR A 288 -20.52 26.06 24.31
N TYR A 289 -20.77 27.04 23.44
CA TYR A 289 -21.11 28.41 23.85
C TYR A 289 -22.59 28.66 23.61
N LEU A 290 -23.33 28.88 24.69
CA LEU A 290 -24.72 29.32 24.64
C LEU A 290 -24.80 30.84 24.86
N PRO A 291 -25.33 31.61 23.89
CA PRO A 291 -25.53 33.04 24.05
C PRO A 291 -26.31 33.36 25.34
N GLY A 292 -25.82 34.30 26.15
CA GLY A 292 -26.48 34.73 27.40
C GLY A 292 -26.38 33.76 28.59
N VAL A 293 -25.91 32.52 28.38
CA VAL A 293 -25.78 31.51 29.45
C VAL A 293 -24.31 31.26 29.78
N THR A 294 -23.46 31.09 28.76
CA THR A 294 -22.03 30.81 28.97
C THR A 294 -21.27 32.11 29.30
N ARG A 295 -20.57 32.15 30.43
CA ARG A 295 -19.72 33.29 30.82
C ARG A 295 -18.34 33.21 30.17
N LEU A 296 -17.87 34.34 29.65
CA LEU A 296 -16.50 34.53 29.13
C LEU A 296 -15.54 34.82 30.29
N PRO A 297 -14.26 34.43 30.19
CA PRO A 297 -13.24 34.81 31.17
C PRO A 297 -13.06 36.34 31.21
N GLU A 298 -12.91 36.89 32.41
CA GLU A 298 -12.85 38.35 32.65
C GLU A 298 -11.47 38.96 32.37
N GLN A 299 -10.40 38.15 32.35
CA GLN A 299 -9.04 38.60 32.07
C GLN A 299 -8.32 37.67 31.07
N PRO A 300 -7.35 38.19 30.28
CA PRO A 300 -6.46 37.36 29.47
C PRO A 300 -5.62 36.44 30.37
N THR A 301 -5.56 35.16 30.06
CA THR A 301 -4.93 34.12 30.89
C THR A 301 -3.52 33.73 30.45
N ALA A 302 -2.96 34.49 29.52
CA ALA A 302 -1.67 34.18 28.89
C ALA A 302 -0.51 34.11 29.90
N ASP A 303 0.23 32.98 29.93
CA ASP A 303 1.41 32.76 30.80
C ASP A 303 2.66 32.41 29.96
N PRO A 304 3.35 33.42 29.38
CA PRO A 304 4.58 33.19 28.59
C PRO A 304 5.71 32.52 29.39
N GLU A 305 5.84 32.84 30.67
CA GLU A 305 6.86 32.26 31.55
C GLU A 305 6.60 30.76 31.80
N GLY A 306 5.32 30.39 31.94
CA GLY A 306 4.85 29.01 32.02
C GLY A 306 5.21 28.17 30.78
N ASP A 307 5.16 28.74 29.57
CA ASP A 307 5.64 28.04 28.36
C ASP A 307 7.15 27.79 28.40
N VAL A 308 7.97 28.78 28.75
CA VAL A 308 9.42 28.63 28.86
C VAL A 308 9.78 27.55 29.89
N ALA A 309 9.15 27.58 31.07
CA ALA A 309 9.35 26.59 32.12
C ALA A 309 8.95 25.18 31.66
N ARG A 310 7.84 25.05 30.93
CA ARG A 310 7.41 23.77 30.31
C ARG A 310 8.43 23.29 29.29
N GLN A 311 8.92 24.15 28.39
CA GLN A 311 9.93 23.77 27.38
C GLN A 311 11.21 23.26 28.03
N ARG A 312 11.61 23.88 29.15
CA ARG A 312 12.76 23.42 29.94
C ARG A 312 12.51 22.05 30.55
N GLN A 313 11.33 21.81 31.13
CA GLN A 313 10.94 20.47 31.59
C GLN A 313 11.06 19.44 30.46
N ARG A 314 10.55 19.75 29.25
CA ARG A 314 10.66 18.85 28.08
C ARG A 314 12.10 18.56 27.68
N ALA A 315 13.00 19.53 27.78
CA ALA A 315 14.41 19.34 27.50
C ALA A 315 15.05 18.34 28.48
N ILE A 316 14.71 18.42 29.77
CA ILE A 316 15.18 17.48 30.79
C ILE A 316 14.60 16.09 30.53
N GLU A 317 13.30 15.97 30.24
CA GLU A 317 12.66 14.69 29.87
C GLU A 317 13.39 14.01 28.70
N ARG A 318 13.75 14.78 27.64
CA ARG A 318 14.53 14.27 26.49
C ARG A 318 15.89 13.71 26.90
N GLN A 319 16.60 14.38 27.81
CA GLN A 319 17.91 13.92 28.27
C GLN A 319 17.79 12.65 29.11
N ILE A 320 16.82 12.56 30.03
CA ILE A 320 16.59 11.35 30.83
C ILE A 320 16.39 10.15 29.91
N ARG A 321 15.55 10.28 28.87
CA ARG A 321 15.29 9.21 27.90
C ARG A 321 16.53 8.81 27.11
N ARG A 322 17.27 9.79 26.57
CA ARG A 322 18.52 9.54 25.84
C ARG A 322 19.49 8.69 26.65
N TRP A 323 19.65 9.00 27.93
CA TRP A 323 20.57 8.25 28.79
C TRP A 323 20.02 6.88 29.23
N LYS A 324 18.70 6.71 29.38
CA LYS A 324 18.08 5.39 29.57
C LYS A 324 18.27 4.49 28.34
N GLU A 325 18.09 5.03 27.13
CA GLU A 325 18.34 4.29 25.89
C GLU A 325 19.81 3.85 25.78
N ARG A 326 20.75 4.70 26.21
CA ARG A 326 22.17 4.35 26.28
C ARG A 326 22.49 3.31 27.36
N GLU A 327 21.75 3.31 28.47
CA GLU A 327 21.87 2.30 29.53
C GLU A 327 21.42 0.93 29.01
N GLU A 328 20.33 0.89 28.26
CA GLU A 328 19.83 -0.33 27.61
C GLU A 328 20.79 -0.78 26.49
N ALA A 329 21.28 0.15 25.67
CA ALA A 329 22.23 -0.09 24.58
C ALA A 329 23.68 -0.37 25.04
N ALA A 330 23.91 -0.57 26.33
CA ALA A 330 25.22 -0.84 26.86
C ALA A 330 25.66 -2.29 26.58
N LEU A 331 26.80 -2.42 25.90
CA LEU A 331 27.45 -3.69 25.55
C LEU A 331 28.41 -4.19 26.66
N SER A 332 28.64 -3.39 27.70
CA SER A 332 29.47 -3.74 28.85
C SER A 332 28.88 -3.21 30.18
N PRO A 333 29.19 -3.86 31.32
CA PRO A 333 28.77 -3.38 32.63
C PRO A 333 29.26 -1.96 32.96
N ALA A 334 30.47 -1.61 32.53
CA ALA A 334 31.05 -0.28 32.74
C ALA A 334 30.27 0.82 32.00
N SER A 335 29.96 0.59 30.71
CA SER A 335 29.15 1.51 29.91
C SER A 335 27.74 1.68 30.48
N ARG A 336 27.14 0.59 30.99
CA ARG A 336 25.82 0.62 31.66
C ARG A 336 25.87 1.47 32.92
N ALA A 337 26.88 1.28 33.77
CA ALA A 337 27.06 2.07 34.99
C ALA A 337 27.24 3.58 34.71
N ALA A 338 28.03 3.91 33.68
CA ALA A 338 28.25 5.29 33.25
C ALA A 338 26.96 5.96 32.74
N ALA A 339 26.16 5.26 31.93
CA ALA A 339 24.87 5.75 31.47
C ALA A 339 23.88 5.94 32.64
N ARG A 340 23.80 4.97 33.56
CA ARG A 340 22.93 5.03 34.76
C ARG A 340 23.28 6.22 35.68
N ALA A 341 24.56 6.57 35.80
CA ALA A 341 24.98 7.75 36.55
C ALA A 341 24.43 9.04 35.92
N LYS A 342 24.44 9.15 34.58
CA LYS A 342 23.87 10.29 33.85
C LYS A 342 22.35 10.34 33.95
N VAL A 343 21.65 9.20 33.92
CA VAL A 343 20.19 9.15 34.18
C VAL A 343 19.87 9.77 35.55
N ARG A 344 20.60 9.36 36.60
CA ARG A 344 20.41 9.90 37.96
C ARG A 344 20.70 11.40 38.05
N ALA A 345 21.69 11.90 37.32
CA ALA A 345 22.00 13.33 37.26
C ALA A 345 20.84 14.13 36.64
N TRP A 346 20.30 13.68 35.49
CA TRP A 346 19.17 14.38 34.86
C TRP A 346 17.87 14.25 35.64
N GLN A 347 17.63 13.14 36.34
CA GLN A 347 16.50 13.00 37.26
C GLN A 347 16.60 13.96 38.45
N ARG A 348 17.82 14.29 38.90
CA ARG A 348 18.05 15.34 39.90
C ARG A 348 17.69 16.72 39.34
N ALA A 349 18.18 17.05 38.15
CA ALA A 349 17.83 18.30 37.47
C ALA A 349 16.31 18.46 37.25
N MET A 350 15.58 17.37 37.00
CA MET A 350 14.11 17.39 36.92
C MET A 350 13.47 17.79 38.25
N ARG A 351 13.94 17.24 39.37
CA ARG A 351 13.41 17.58 40.70
C ARG A 351 13.67 19.04 41.05
N GLU A 352 14.88 19.52 40.79
CA GLU A 352 15.27 20.92 40.99
C GLU A 352 14.41 21.87 40.14
N HIS A 353 14.18 21.54 38.87
CA HIS A 353 13.33 22.33 37.97
C HIS A 353 11.87 22.40 38.44
N LEU A 354 11.31 21.30 38.91
CA LEU A 354 9.94 21.26 39.44
C LEU A 354 9.81 21.99 40.78
N GLN A 355 10.83 21.93 41.63
CA GLN A 355 10.85 22.70 42.88
C GLN A 355 10.87 24.20 42.61
N ALA A 356 11.60 24.64 41.58
CA ALA A 356 11.62 26.04 41.14
C ALA A 356 10.33 26.49 40.44
N ASN A 357 9.47 25.55 39.99
CA ASN A 357 8.27 25.84 39.20
C ASN A 357 7.05 25.05 39.74
N PRO A 358 6.41 25.48 40.84
CA PRO A 358 5.37 24.71 41.52
C PRO A 358 4.11 24.41 40.68
N LYS A 359 3.85 25.21 39.64
CA LYS A 359 2.73 25.00 38.69
C LYS A 359 2.95 23.77 37.78
N LEU A 360 4.18 23.27 37.65
CA LEU A 360 4.51 22.15 36.77
C LEU A 360 4.34 20.80 37.46
N LYS A 361 3.79 19.82 36.74
CA LYS A 361 3.62 18.44 37.20
C LYS A 361 4.62 17.50 36.52
N ARG A 362 5.26 16.61 37.28
CA ARG A 362 6.11 15.54 36.74
C ARG A 362 5.25 14.51 36.00
N GLN A 363 5.72 14.05 34.85
CA GLN A 363 5.03 13.04 34.05
C GLN A 363 5.96 11.85 33.78
N PRO A 364 6.03 10.85 34.69
CA PRO A 364 6.99 9.76 34.62
C PRO A 364 6.92 8.94 33.31
N HIS A 365 5.72 8.78 32.74
CA HIS A 365 5.53 8.09 31.46
C HIS A 365 6.33 8.74 30.32
N ARG A 366 6.57 10.06 30.38
CA ARG A 366 7.35 10.79 29.39
C ARG A 366 8.86 10.59 29.55
N GLU A 367 9.31 10.03 30.65
CA GLU A 367 10.72 9.72 30.87
C GLU A 367 11.08 8.30 30.43
N GLN A 368 10.12 7.52 29.93
CA GLN A 368 10.36 6.13 29.50
C GLN A 368 10.99 6.07 28.11
N ILE A 369 11.68 4.96 27.83
CA ILE A 369 12.24 4.68 26.50
C ILE A 369 11.12 4.72 25.45
N GLY A 370 11.36 5.39 24.33
CA GLY A 370 10.35 5.62 23.29
C GLY A 370 9.30 6.70 23.61
N ALA A 371 9.32 7.37 24.76
CA ALA A 371 8.44 8.53 24.93
C ALA A 371 8.98 9.76 24.18
N GLY A 372 8.13 10.59 23.56
CA GLY A 372 8.61 11.83 22.97
C GLY A 372 7.59 12.59 22.14
N ASN A 373 7.62 13.90 22.24
CA ASN A 373 6.81 14.82 21.46
C ASN A 373 7.74 15.93 20.97
N ILE A 374 7.91 16.06 19.65
CA ILE A 374 8.54 17.17 18.90
C ILE A 374 9.97 16.87 18.34
N PRO A 375 10.21 17.08 17.03
CA PRO A 375 11.52 17.00 16.37
C PRO A 375 12.36 18.28 16.63
N PRO A 376 13.69 18.24 16.48
CA PRO A 376 14.53 19.45 16.56
C PRO A 376 14.23 20.45 15.42
N ALA A 377 14.39 21.76 15.69
CA ALA A 377 14.20 22.84 14.73
C ALA A 377 15.39 22.99 13.74
N PRO A 378 15.16 23.47 12.49
CA PRO A 378 16.23 23.69 11.50
C PRO A 378 17.05 24.99 11.77
N PRO A 379 18.32 25.08 11.31
CA PRO A 379 19.18 26.26 11.50
C PRO A 379 18.84 27.43 10.54
N ALA A 380 19.13 28.68 10.93
CA ALA A 380 18.68 29.91 10.27
C ALA A 380 19.75 30.62 9.40
N GLY A 381 19.36 31.13 8.22
CA GLY A 381 20.05 32.22 7.48
C GLY A 381 20.06 32.13 5.93
N ALA A 382 19.46 33.10 5.22
CA ALA A 382 19.83 33.54 3.85
C ALA A 382 19.07 34.82 3.40
N THR A 383 19.79 35.84 2.88
CA THR A 383 19.27 37.04 2.20
C THR A 383 20.11 37.39 0.94
N ARG A 384 19.49 38.00 -0.09
CA ARG A 384 20.05 38.43 -1.42
C ARG A 384 20.43 39.93 -1.46
N PRO A 385 21.29 40.43 -2.39
CA PRO A 385 20.82 41.13 -3.63
C PRO A 385 21.77 41.09 -4.89
N ASN A 386 21.32 41.66 -6.03
CA ASN A 386 21.93 41.80 -7.41
C ASN A 386 22.06 43.33 -7.78
N PRO A 387 22.53 43.85 -8.96
CA PRO A 387 23.43 43.42 -10.07
C PRO A 387 24.43 44.50 -10.67
N LYS A 388 25.27 44.04 -11.65
CA LYS A 388 26.28 44.56 -12.65
C LYS A 388 26.31 46.02 -13.23
N PRO A 389 27.42 46.45 -13.91
CA PRO A 389 27.45 46.49 -15.42
C PRO A 389 28.82 46.20 -16.12
N THR A 390 28.78 46.01 -17.46
CA THR A 390 29.81 45.47 -18.40
C THR A 390 30.18 46.41 -19.59
N PRO A 391 31.20 46.11 -20.45
CA PRO A 391 31.94 46.99 -21.39
C PRO A 391 31.44 46.92 -22.87
N PRO A 392 32.14 47.50 -23.89
CA PRO A 392 31.79 47.31 -25.31
C PRO A 392 33.00 46.85 -26.23
N PRO A 393 32.87 46.61 -27.57
CA PRO A 393 32.50 45.32 -28.19
C PRO A 393 33.27 44.92 -29.52
N ALA A 394 33.03 43.70 -30.06
CA ALA A 394 33.18 43.19 -31.46
C ALA A 394 32.72 41.69 -31.51
N PRO A 395 32.61 40.90 -32.63
CA PRO A 395 32.34 41.04 -34.09
C PRO A 395 30.93 40.41 -34.48
N PRO A 396 30.53 40.10 -35.76
CA PRO A 396 29.12 39.80 -36.08
C PRO A 396 28.68 38.36 -35.72
N PRO A 397 27.42 38.15 -35.28
CA PRO A 397 27.04 36.95 -34.54
C PRO A 397 26.53 35.77 -35.40
N PRO A 398 26.76 34.51 -34.95
CA PRO A 398 26.16 33.27 -35.51
C PRO A 398 24.63 33.22 -35.39
N THR A 399 23.96 32.34 -36.17
CA THR A 399 22.49 32.22 -36.16
C THR A 399 21.97 31.59 -34.86
N PRO A 400 20.72 31.87 -34.42
CA PRO A 400 20.17 31.35 -33.16
C PRO A 400 20.16 29.82 -33.04
N ALA A 401 19.87 29.10 -34.13
CA ALA A 401 19.86 27.63 -34.12
C ALA A 401 21.27 27.03 -34.04
N GLU A 402 22.24 27.61 -34.75
CA GLU A 402 23.65 27.21 -34.70
C GLU A 402 24.25 27.47 -33.33
N LEU A 403 23.89 28.61 -32.71
CA LEU A 403 24.25 28.94 -31.34
C LEU A 403 23.75 27.86 -30.38
N ILE A 404 22.48 27.49 -30.45
CA ILE A 404 21.89 26.49 -29.55
C ILE A 404 22.54 25.12 -29.73
N GLU A 405 22.75 24.65 -30.97
CA GLU A 405 23.44 23.38 -31.24
C GLU A 405 24.91 23.40 -30.79
N ALA A 406 25.58 24.55 -30.89
CA ALA A 406 26.93 24.75 -30.36
C ALA A 406 26.98 24.90 -28.82
N GLY A 407 25.83 24.93 -28.15
CA GLY A 407 25.72 25.05 -26.69
C GLY A 407 25.82 26.50 -26.19
N ASP A 408 25.57 27.48 -27.04
CA ASP A 408 25.41 28.88 -26.67
C ASP A 408 23.91 29.27 -26.65
N PHE A 409 23.41 29.56 -25.46
CA PHE A 409 22.00 29.86 -25.20
C PHE A 409 21.74 31.36 -24.98
N SER A 410 22.73 32.21 -25.25
CA SER A 410 22.63 33.67 -25.07
C SER A 410 21.54 34.33 -25.93
N GLY A 411 21.24 33.76 -27.10
CA GLY A 411 20.21 34.26 -28.01
C GLY A 411 18.76 33.89 -27.61
N LEU A 412 18.55 33.20 -26.48
CA LEU A 412 17.22 32.77 -26.04
C LEU A 412 16.50 33.84 -25.21
N LYS A 413 15.24 34.12 -25.56
CA LYS A 413 14.38 35.07 -24.82
C LYS A 413 13.42 34.33 -23.90
N ARG A 414 13.37 34.71 -22.62
CA ARG A 414 12.46 34.10 -21.64
C ARG A 414 11.02 34.54 -21.91
N VAL A 415 10.14 33.58 -22.21
CA VAL A 415 8.73 33.82 -22.56
C VAL A 415 7.74 33.20 -21.59
N GLY A 416 8.21 32.40 -20.61
CA GLY A 416 7.32 31.76 -19.65
C GLY A 416 7.94 31.42 -18.30
N PRO A 417 7.10 30.93 -17.37
CA PRO A 417 7.49 30.68 -15.99
C PRO A 417 8.42 29.47 -15.86
N GLN A 418 9.02 29.33 -14.67
CA GLN A 418 9.78 28.14 -14.29
C GLN A 418 8.84 26.96 -14.04
N ALA A 419 9.21 25.78 -14.54
CA ALA A 419 8.61 24.49 -14.23
C ALA A 419 9.62 23.53 -13.57
N GLY A 420 9.25 22.90 -12.46
CA GLY A 420 10.12 21.94 -11.76
C GLY A 420 11.13 22.55 -10.79
N SER A 421 11.99 21.67 -10.24
CA SER A 421 12.78 21.95 -9.03
C SER A 421 14.12 22.63 -9.25
N ASN A 422 14.70 22.51 -10.45
CA ASN A 422 15.90 23.24 -10.83
C ASN A 422 15.50 24.62 -11.39
N PRO A 423 16.30 25.68 -11.16
CA PRO A 423 16.08 26.97 -11.79
C PRO A 423 15.99 26.79 -13.31
N GLY A 424 14.96 27.38 -13.93
CA GLY A 424 14.72 27.20 -15.35
C GLY A 424 13.56 28.06 -15.86
N GLY A 425 13.20 27.86 -17.12
CA GLY A 425 12.08 28.58 -17.71
C GLY A 425 11.81 28.16 -19.14
N LEU A 426 10.70 28.66 -19.67
CA LEU A 426 10.38 28.58 -21.08
C LEU A 426 11.07 29.74 -21.83
N PHE A 427 11.79 29.39 -22.88
CA PHE A 427 12.51 30.30 -23.74
C PHE A 427 12.09 30.13 -25.19
N GLU A 428 12.18 31.20 -25.97
CA GLU A 428 11.92 31.22 -27.39
C GLU A 428 13.17 31.75 -28.10
N ALA A 429 13.58 31.06 -29.16
CA ALA A 429 14.62 31.53 -30.08
C ALA A 429 14.02 32.53 -31.07
N ASP A 430 14.85 33.34 -31.73
CA ASP A 430 14.37 34.35 -32.68
C ASP A 430 13.68 33.76 -33.92
N ASP A 431 13.83 32.45 -34.17
CA ASP A 431 13.11 31.70 -35.21
C ASP A 431 11.72 31.19 -34.77
N GLY A 432 11.29 31.52 -33.55
CA GLY A 432 10.01 31.10 -32.96
C GLY A 432 10.03 29.71 -32.30
N THR A 433 11.17 29.00 -32.31
CA THR A 433 11.28 27.68 -31.67
C THR A 433 11.31 27.81 -30.16
N ARG A 434 10.48 27.03 -29.47
CA ARG A 434 10.38 27.04 -28.00
C ARG A 434 11.22 25.95 -27.35
N TRP A 435 11.96 26.35 -26.33
CA TRP A 435 12.88 25.52 -25.57
C TRP A 435 12.60 25.64 -24.08
N TYR A 436 12.62 24.51 -23.38
CA TYR A 436 12.69 24.51 -21.94
C TYR A 436 14.15 24.45 -21.51
N VAL A 437 14.64 25.48 -20.81
CA VAL A 437 16.04 25.57 -20.40
C VAL A 437 16.14 25.45 -18.88
N LYS A 438 17.04 24.58 -18.41
CA LYS A 438 17.31 24.32 -17.00
C LYS A 438 18.75 24.64 -16.66
N ALA A 439 18.98 25.25 -15.50
CA ALA A 439 20.29 25.35 -14.90
C ALA A 439 20.64 24.06 -14.17
N GLN A 440 21.79 23.50 -14.49
CA GLN A 440 22.32 22.29 -13.90
C GLN A 440 23.28 22.61 -12.77
N LYS A 441 23.30 21.73 -11.77
CA LYS A 441 24.14 21.89 -10.57
C LYS A 441 25.62 21.67 -10.85
N SER A 442 25.94 20.89 -11.87
CA SER A 442 27.30 20.61 -12.32
C SER A 442 27.32 20.18 -13.78
N GLU A 443 28.51 20.17 -14.38
CA GLU A 443 28.71 19.65 -15.73
C GLU A 443 28.20 18.21 -15.85
N ASP A 444 28.51 17.35 -14.89
CA ASP A 444 28.08 15.94 -14.88
C ASP A 444 26.56 15.78 -14.90
N HIS A 445 25.80 16.69 -14.26
CA HIS A 445 24.34 16.68 -14.35
C HIS A 445 23.87 16.96 -15.78
N ALA A 446 24.49 17.93 -16.45
CA ALA A 446 24.21 18.24 -17.85
C ALA A 446 24.60 17.07 -18.78
N LYS A 447 25.75 16.42 -18.56
CA LYS A 447 26.16 15.21 -19.29
C LYS A 447 25.15 14.07 -19.11
N ASN A 448 24.71 13.84 -17.88
CA ASN A 448 23.80 12.76 -17.54
C ASN A 448 22.41 12.94 -18.15
N GLU A 449 21.82 14.14 -18.11
CA GLU A 449 20.48 14.38 -18.69
C GLU A 449 20.50 14.27 -20.22
N ALA A 450 21.57 14.74 -20.87
CA ALA A 450 21.76 14.58 -22.32
C ALA A 450 21.94 13.11 -22.72
N LEU A 451 22.78 12.36 -21.99
CA LEU A 451 22.97 10.93 -22.22
C LEU A 451 21.66 10.13 -22.03
N ALA A 452 20.89 10.45 -20.97
CA ALA A 452 19.61 9.79 -20.73
C ALA A 452 18.65 10.00 -21.92
N SER A 453 18.52 11.23 -22.41
CA SER A 453 17.71 11.56 -23.60
C SER A 453 18.13 10.75 -24.82
N ALA A 454 19.44 10.66 -25.10
CA ALA A 454 19.95 9.87 -26.22
C ALA A 454 19.59 8.38 -26.10
N LEU A 455 19.80 7.76 -24.94
CA LEU A 455 19.51 6.34 -24.71
C LEU A 455 18.01 6.01 -24.77
N TYR A 456 17.14 6.90 -24.29
CA TYR A 456 15.68 6.73 -24.43
C TYR A 456 15.25 6.79 -25.89
N ARG A 457 15.79 7.74 -26.67
CA ARG A 457 15.50 7.85 -28.11
C ARG A 457 16.00 6.64 -28.88
N GLU A 458 17.20 6.15 -28.57
CA GLU A 458 17.77 4.93 -29.16
C GLU A 458 16.90 3.70 -28.87
N ALA A 459 16.25 3.65 -27.69
CA ALA A 459 15.29 2.59 -27.34
C ALA A 459 13.91 2.73 -28.03
N GLY A 460 13.74 3.76 -28.87
CA GLY A 460 12.49 4.09 -29.56
C GLY A 460 11.41 4.60 -28.61
N ILE A 461 11.80 5.28 -27.53
CA ILE A 461 10.88 5.94 -26.60
C ILE A 461 10.84 7.43 -26.92
N ASP A 462 9.63 7.95 -27.12
CA ASP A 462 9.40 9.36 -27.46
C ASP A 462 9.83 10.26 -26.29
N THR A 463 10.88 11.05 -26.50
CA THR A 463 11.40 12.02 -25.53
C THR A 463 12.10 13.18 -26.26
N PRO A 464 12.04 14.41 -25.72
CA PRO A 464 12.76 15.55 -26.30
C PRO A 464 14.27 15.31 -26.33
N ARG A 465 14.92 15.75 -27.41
CA ARG A 465 16.39 15.84 -27.45
C ARG A 465 16.85 16.91 -26.45
N VAL A 466 17.83 16.55 -25.63
CA VAL A 466 18.45 17.45 -24.65
C VAL A 466 19.81 17.89 -25.17
N ILE A 467 20.01 19.20 -25.27
CA ILE A 467 21.26 19.84 -25.71
C ILE A 467 21.93 20.48 -24.50
N ARG A 468 23.26 20.37 -24.38
CA ARG A 468 24.04 20.99 -23.31
C ARG A 468 24.56 22.34 -23.79
N GLY A 469 24.56 23.34 -22.91
CA GLY A 469 25.06 24.67 -23.24
C GLY A 469 25.23 25.58 -22.03
N ARG A 470 25.36 26.88 -22.28
CA ARG A 470 25.61 27.93 -21.27
C ARG A 470 25.08 29.29 -21.73
N GLY A 471 25.07 30.26 -20.82
CA GLY A 471 24.85 31.68 -21.18
C GLY A 471 23.39 32.10 -21.34
N THR A 472 22.43 31.31 -20.84
CA THR A 472 21.00 31.63 -20.95
C THR A 472 20.62 32.91 -20.19
N PRO A 473 19.99 33.90 -20.82
CA PRO A 473 19.60 35.15 -20.17
C PRO A 473 18.63 34.95 -19.00
N GLY A 474 18.90 35.59 -17.86
CA GLY A 474 18.02 35.56 -16.68
C GLY A 474 18.02 34.22 -15.93
N LEU A 475 19.00 33.36 -16.20
CA LEU A 475 19.18 32.07 -15.54
C LEU A 475 20.62 31.95 -15.02
N ASP A 476 20.78 31.82 -13.70
CA ASP A 476 22.08 31.71 -13.05
C ASP A 476 22.62 30.27 -13.13
N GLY A 477 23.91 30.11 -13.46
CA GLY A 477 24.59 28.82 -13.54
C GLY A 477 25.59 28.74 -14.71
N GLU A 478 26.63 27.92 -14.58
CA GLU A 478 27.64 27.74 -15.64
C GLU A 478 27.28 26.63 -16.65
N HIS A 479 26.36 25.73 -16.26
CA HIS A 479 25.97 24.57 -17.06
C HIS A 479 24.45 24.55 -17.23
N HIS A 480 23.97 24.63 -18.46
CA HIS A 480 22.55 24.61 -18.78
C HIS A 480 22.23 23.43 -19.70
N THR A 481 20.97 22.97 -19.67
CA THR A 481 20.42 22.04 -20.67
C THR A 481 19.17 22.62 -21.28
N ALA A 482 19.03 22.47 -22.60
CA ALA A 482 17.87 22.91 -23.37
C ALA A 482 17.17 21.68 -23.97
N SER A 483 15.88 21.54 -23.72
CA SER A 483 15.03 20.53 -24.35
C SER A 483 13.94 21.22 -25.16
N ARG A 484 13.79 20.86 -26.43
CA ARG A 484 12.73 21.41 -27.28
C ARG A 484 11.36 21.06 -26.69
N ILE A 485 10.44 22.04 -26.66
CA ILE A 485 9.07 21.79 -26.23
C ILE A 485 8.40 20.84 -27.22
N VAL A 486 7.64 19.88 -26.68
CA VAL A 486 6.81 18.98 -27.48
C VAL A 486 5.57 19.74 -27.91
N ASP A 487 5.33 19.81 -29.22
CA ASP A 487 4.19 20.52 -29.78
C ASP A 487 2.86 19.89 -29.30
N ASP A 488 1.91 20.75 -28.92
CA ASP A 488 0.58 20.39 -28.40
C ASP A 488 0.57 19.42 -27.19
N ALA A 489 1.64 19.40 -26.40
CA ALA A 489 1.76 18.51 -25.26
C ALA A 489 0.73 18.80 -24.15
N LYS A 490 0.06 17.74 -23.66
CA LYS A 490 -0.93 17.79 -22.58
C LYS A 490 -0.47 16.99 -21.36
N ALA A 491 -0.49 17.62 -20.19
CA ALA A 491 -0.25 16.95 -18.91
C ALA A 491 -1.54 16.30 -18.38
N ASP A 492 -2.01 15.26 -19.08
CA ASP A 492 -3.30 14.59 -18.84
C ASP A 492 -3.17 13.13 -18.39
N LEU A 493 -1.98 12.72 -17.91
CA LEU A 493 -1.73 11.32 -17.54
C LEU A 493 -2.76 10.80 -16.54
N THR A 494 -3.13 11.56 -15.50
CA THR A 494 -4.10 11.13 -14.48
C THR A 494 -5.47 10.76 -15.05
N SER A 495 -5.98 11.50 -16.04
CA SER A 495 -7.26 11.19 -16.68
C SER A 495 -7.19 10.02 -17.65
N ARG A 496 -5.99 9.72 -18.17
CA ARG A 496 -5.75 8.59 -19.10
C ARG A 496 -5.31 7.28 -18.44
N LEU A 497 -5.08 7.25 -17.12
CA LEU A 497 -4.68 6.01 -16.42
C LEU A 497 -5.71 4.88 -16.50
N THR A 498 -6.97 5.22 -16.78
CA THR A 498 -8.06 4.25 -16.99
C THR A 498 -8.09 3.68 -18.41
N ASP A 499 -7.46 4.35 -19.38
CA ASP A 499 -7.31 3.84 -20.75
C ASP A 499 -6.21 2.77 -20.78
N GLU A 500 -6.63 1.52 -20.95
CA GLU A 500 -5.72 0.39 -20.97
C GLU A 500 -4.74 0.43 -22.15
N LYS A 501 -5.14 0.91 -23.33
CA LYS A 501 -4.26 0.97 -24.50
C LYS A 501 -3.18 2.02 -24.31
N TYR A 502 -3.57 3.20 -23.83
CA TYR A 502 -2.63 4.29 -23.54
C TYR A 502 -1.64 3.89 -22.43
N ARG A 503 -2.14 3.24 -21.36
CA ARG A 503 -1.30 2.73 -20.28
C ARG A 503 -0.34 1.62 -20.74
N ASP A 504 -0.78 0.74 -21.64
CA ASP A 504 0.09 -0.29 -22.22
C ASP A 504 1.21 0.32 -23.08
N GLN A 505 0.97 1.43 -23.80
CA GLN A 505 2.02 2.17 -24.53
C GLN A 505 3.10 2.72 -23.58
N ILE A 506 2.71 3.30 -22.43
CA ILE A 506 3.68 3.75 -21.41
C ILE A 506 4.50 2.57 -20.88
N ARG A 507 3.82 1.46 -20.58
CA ARG A 507 4.43 0.24 -20.01
C ARG A 507 5.40 -0.45 -20.96
N GLU A 508 5.30 -0.23 -22.27
CA GLU A 508 6.31 -0.71 -23.21
C GLU A 508 7.67 -0.06 -23.00
N GLY A 509 7.76 1.12 -22.38
CA GLY A 509 9.03 1.73 -21.98
C GLY A 509 9.58 1.26 -20.62
N PHE A 510 8.86 0.39 -19.90
CA PHE A 510 9.22 0.02 -18.53
C PHE A 510 10.63 -0.57 -18.38
N ALA A 511 11.02 -1.50 -19.24
CA ALA A 511 12.36 -2.09 -19.23
C ALA A 511 13.44 -1.03 -19.49
N VAL A 512 13.17 -0.03 -20.32
CA VAL A 512 14.08 1.11 -20.57
C VAL A 512 14.24 1.94 -19.30
N ASP A 513 13.15 2.22 -18.57
CA ASP A 513 13.22 2.91 -17.27
C ASP A 513 14.06 2.16 -16.25
N THR A 514 13.87 0.84 -16.20
CA THR A 514 14.60 0.01 -15.26
C THR A 514 16.07 -0.09 -15.67
N TRP A 515 16.35 -0.23 -16.97
CA TRP A 515 17.70 -0.28 -17.52
C TRP A 515 18.48 1.00 -17.21
N LEU A 516 17.86 2.17 -17.38
CA LEU A 516 18.46 3.47 -17.10
C LEU A 516 18.30 3.91 -15.63
N ALA A 517 17.77 3.04 -14.77
CA ALA A 517 17.49 3.32 -13.36
C ALA A 517 16.69 4.61 -13.14
N ASN A 518 15.73 4.93 -14.01
CA ASN A 518 14.93 6.14 -13.89
C ASN A 518 13.89 5.99 -12.76
N TRP A 519 14.25 6.48 -11.58
CA TRP A 519 13.40 6.38 -10.38
C TRP A 519 12.24 7.37 -10.39
N ASP A 520 12.24 8.33 -11.32
CA ASP A 520 11.23 9.38 -11.46
C ASP A 520 10.52 9.31 -12.82
N ALA A 521 10.50 8.13 -13.45
CA ALA A 521 9.98 7.92 -14.80
C ALA A 521 8.55 8.43 -15.04
N VAL A 522 7.73 8.51 -13.99
CA VAL A 522 6.34 9.01 -14.05
C VAL A 522 6.16 10.38 -13.41
N GLY A 523 7.13 10.87 -12.63
CA GLY A 523 7.00 12.08 -11.83
C GLY A 523 6.14 11.91 -10.57
N MET A 524 6.34 12.78 -9.58
CA MET A 524 5.57 12.73 -8.33
C MET A 524 4.10 13.10 -8.52
N THR A 525 3.80 13.89 -9.56
CA THR A 525 2.46 14.39 -9.90
C THR A 525 1.99 13.93 -11.28
N PHE A 526 2.60 12.88 -11.83
CA PHE A 526 2.34 12.40 -13.20
C PHE A 526 2.73 13.40 -14.29
N ASP A 527 3.67 14.29 -13.97
CA ASP A 527 4.15 15.40 -14.78
C ASP A 527 5.29 15.03 -15.73
N ASN A 528 5.99 13.91 -15.50
CA ASN A 528 7.11 13.48 -16.36
C ASN A 528 6.65 12.68 -17.60
N ILE A 529 5.33 12.51 -17.78
CA ILE A 529 4.75 11.90 -18.97
C ILE A 529 3.64 12.81 -19.48
N VAL A 530 3.76 13.23 -20.73
CA VAL A 530 2.78 14.09 -21.41
C VAL A 530 2.26 13.39 -22.66
N THR A 531 1.03 13.71 -23.05
CA THR A 531 0.50 13.28 -24.34
C THR A 531 0.94 14.28 -25.41
N GLY A 532 1.73 13.85 -26.40
CA GLY A 532 2.10 14.69 -27.54
C GLY A 532 0.93 14.95 -28.48
N GLY A 533 1.08 15.87 -29.44
CA GLY A 533 0.07 16.13 -30.47
C GLY A 533 -0.35 14.90 -31.29
N ASP A 534 0.52 13.89 -31.38
CA ASP A 534 0.23 12.60 -32.03
C ASP A 534 -0.59 11.62 -31.16
N GLY A 535 -0.97 12.04 -29.94
CA GLY A 535 -1.75 11.25 -29.00
C GLY A 535 -0.96 10.19 -28.23
N LYS A 536 0.37 10.12 -28.41
CA LYS A 536 1.23 9.14 -27.74
C LYS A 536 1.83 9.69 -26.44
N PRO A 537 2.22 8.80 -25.49
CA PRO A 537 2.93 9.21 -24.29
C PRO A 537 4.39 9.55 -24.57
N TRP A 538 4.79 10.78 -24.28
CA TRP A 538 6.16 11.27 -24.31
C TRP A 538 6.74 11.33 -22.90
N ARG A 539 7.98 10.87 -22.73
CA ARG A 539 8.72 11.04 -21.48
C ARG A 539 9.43 12.38 -21.50
N ILE A 540 9.13 13.21 -20.51
CA ILE A 540 9.79 14.48 -20.30
C ILE A 540 10.47 14.48 -18.94
N ASP A 541 11.49 15.31 -18.77
CA ASP A 541 12.31 15.39 -17.56
C ASP A 541 12.99 14.07 -17.16
N LEU A 542 14.17 13.83 -17.74
CA LEU A 542 14.94 12.61 -17.52
C LEU A 542 15.96 12.71 -16.39
N GLY A 543 15.92 13.78 -15.57
CA GLY A 543 16.88 14.05 -14.50
C GLY A 543 16.95 12.96 -13.41
N GLY A 544 15.94 12.09 -13.32
CA GLY A 544 15.92 10.91 -12.45
C GLY A 544 16.68 9.69 -12.97
N SER A 545 17.29 9.76 -14.16
CA SER A 545 17.95 8.65 -14.85
C SER A 545 19.45 8.57 -14.54
N LEU A 546 20.03 7.38 -14.70
CA LEU A 546 21.47 7.13 -14.61
C LEU A 546 22.07 7.54 -13.26
N LEU A 547 23.04 8.44 -13.21
CA LEU A 547 23.82 8.77 -12.02
C LEU A 547 23.03 9.56 -10.97
N PHE A 548 21.96 10.26 -11.35
CA PHE A 548 21.28 11.22 -10.48
C PHE A 548 19.80 10.87 -10.25
N ARG A 549 19.27 11.38 -9.14
CA ARG A 549 17.83 11.35 -8.79
C ARG A 549 17.16 12.65 -9.26
N ALA A 550 15.83 12.69 -9.28
CA ALA A 550 14.99 13.85 -9.68
C ALA A 550 15.37 15.22 -9.09
N ARG A 551 16.09 15.28 -7.96
CA ARG A 551 16.58 16.51 -7.32
C ARG A 551 18.08 16.77 -7.52
N GLY A 552 18.74 16.07 -8.44
CA GLY A 552 20.18 16.16 -8.67
C GLY A 552 21.04 15.60 -7.54
N THR A 553 20.54 14.62 -6.78
CA THR A 553 21.36 13.90 -5.79
C THR A 553 21.95 12.66 -6.45
N PRO A 554 23.26 12.39 -6.33
CA PRO A 554 23.86 11.17 -6.85
C PRO A 554 23.18 9.91 -6.28
N LYS A 555 23.00 8.89 -7.11
CA LYS A 555 22.52 7.56 -6.68
C LYS A 555 23.63 6.78 -5.97
N GLY A 556 24.90 7.06 -6.27
CA GLY A 556 26.06 6.34 -5.74
C GLY A 556 25.94 4.84 -6.01
N ASP A 557 26.32 4.03 -5.01
CA ASP A 557 26.32 2.56 -5.08
C ASP A 557 24.94 1.94 -5.34
N ARG A 558 23.85 2.72 -5.21
CA ARG A 558 22.50 2.25 -5.52
C ARG A 558 22.25 2.09 -7.02
N PHE A 559 23.07 2.73 -7.87
CA PHE A 559 23.05 2.52 -9.31
C PHE A 559 24.22 1.59 -9.71
N GLY A 560 24.01 0.29 -9.54
CA GLY A 560 24.97 -0.76 -9.88
C GLY A 560 24.65 -1.49 -11.18
N ASP A 561 25.30 -2.63 -11.39
CA ASP A 561 25.18 -3.43 -12.61
C ASP A 561 23.87 -4.25 -12.65
N GLU A 562 23.17 -4.35 -11.50
CA GLU A 562 21.91 -5.08 -11.39
C GLU A 562 20.67 -4.17 -11.52
N VAL A 563 19.69 -4.62 -12.31
CA VAL A 563 18.41 -3.95 -12.57
C VAL A 563 17.41 -4.22 -11.45
N THR A 564 17.70 -3.71 -10.26
CA THR A 564 16.81 -3.82 -9.08
C THR A 564 15.47 -3.09 -9.29
N GLU A 565 15.45 -2.08 -10.16
CA GLU A 565 14.30 -1.28 -10.57
C GLU A 565 13.19 -2.11 -11.20
N TRP A 566 13.55 -3.26 -11.79
CA TRP A 566 12.60 -4.22 -12.32
C TRP A 566 11.54 -4.63 -11.28
N TYR A 567 11.91 -4.62 -10.01
CA TYR A 567 11.00 -4.90 -8.89
C TYR A 567 10.58 -3.62 -8.17
N SER A 568 11.51 -2.70 -7.90
CA SER A 568 11.23 -1.54 -7.05
C SER A 568 10.27 -0.54 -7.70
N LEU A 569 10.26 -0.38 -9.03
CA LEU A 569 9.31 0.52 -9.72
C LEU A 569 7.87 -0.01 -9.77
N ARG A 570 7.66 -1.29 -9.45
CA ARG A 570 6.34 -1.94 -9.43
C ARG A 570 5.83 -2.24 -8.04
N HIS A 571 6.57 -1.83 -7.03
CA HIS A 571 6.27 -2.15 -5.66
C HIS A 571 5.83 -0.90 -4.90
N ARG A 572 4.63 -0.96 -4.32
CA ARG A 572 3.95 0.19 -3.70
C ARG A 572 4.77 0.91 -2.64
N MET A 573 5.63 0.17 -1.92
CA MET A 573 6.46 0.72 -0.85
C MET A 573 7.70 1.47 -1.36
N THR A 574 8.18 1.13 -2.55
CA THR A 574 9.42 1.69 -3.12
C THR A 574 9.12 2.76 -4.15
N ALA A 575 8.00 2.66 -4.88
CA ALA A 575 7.58 3.65 -5.87
C ALA A 575 6.05 3.79 -5.93
N PRO A 576 5.41 4.51 -4.98
CA PRO A 576 3.95 4.59 -4.86
C PRO A 576 3.25 5.33 -6.01
N GLN A 577 3.95 6.20 -6.74
CA GLN A 577 3.45 6.80 -7.98
C GLN A 577 3.66 5.85 -9.16
N SER A 578 4.88 5.32 -9.32
CA SER A 578 5.21 4.41 -10.41
C SER A 578 4.40 3.13 -10.38
N VAL A 579 4.01 2.61 -9.21
CA VAL A 579 3.14 1.41 -9.09
C VAL A 579 1.74 1.62 -9.69
N GLN A 580 1.23 2.86 -9.74
CA GLN A 580 -0.08 3.13 -10.36
C GLN A 580 -0.03 2.92 -11.88
N VAL A 581 1.14 3.17 -12.48
CA VAL A 581 1.39 2.92 -13.89
C VAL A 581 1.91 1.49 -14.11
N PHE A 582 2.91 1.05 -13.35
CA PHE A 582 3.69 -0.16 -13.58
C PHE A 582 3.37 -1.35 -12.65
N GLY A 583 2.43 -1.24 -11.71
CA GLY A 583 2.19 -2.27 -10.70
C GLY A 583 1.77 -3.63 -11.28
N ALA A 584 0.76 -3.65 -12.14
CA ALA A 584 0.24 -4.85 -12.78
C ALA A 584 0.46 -4.83 -14.30
N ILE A 585 1.70 -5.10 -14.74
CA ILE A 585 2.04 -5.20 -16.17
C ILE A 585 1.85 -6.63 -16.65
N ARG A 586 1.04 -6.82 -17.70
CA ARG A 586 0.86 -8.12 -18.37
C ARG A 586 2.20 -8.63 -18.90
N ARG A 587 2.46 -9.93 -18.79
CA ARG A 587 3.76 -10.50 -19.20
C ARG A 587 4.11 -10.24 -20.66
N ARG A 588 3.12 -10.23 -21.56
CA ARG A 588 3.33 -9.85 -22.98
C ARG A 588 3.88 -8.43 -23.18
N ILE A 589 3.51 -7.48 -22.31
CA ILE A 589 3.99 -6.09 -22.39
C ILE A 589 5.43 -6.01 -21.89
N LEU A 590 5.76 -6.74 -20.81
CA LEU A 590 7.14 -6.85 -20.32
C LEU A 590 8.07 -7.45 -21.39
N VAL A 591 7.60 -8.44 -22.17
CA VAL A 591 8.36 -9.00 -23.30
C VAL A 591 8.69 -7.91 -24.32
N ARG A 592 7.68 -7.17 -24.82
CA ARG A 592 7.89 -6.07 -25.78
C ARG A 592 8.83 -5.00 -25.24
N SER A 593 8.72 -4.72 -23.94
CA SER A 593 9.56 -3.73 -23.28
C SER A 593 11.04 -4.14 -23.24
N VAL A 594 11.34 -5.39 -22.87
CA VAL A 594 12.72 -5.92 -22.89
C VAL A 594 13.26 -6.02 -24.32
N GLU A 595 12.40 -6.29 -25.31
CA GLU A 595 12.80 -6.31 -26.72
C GLU A 595 13.29 -4.94 -27.23
N ARG A 596 12.78 -3.83 -26.68
CA ARG A 596 13.31 -2.48 -26.99
C ARG A 596 14.75 -2.31 -26.50
N VAL A 597 15.03 -2.72 -25.26
CA VAL A 597 16.40 -2.67 -24.69
C VAL A 597 17.34 -3.63 -25.44
N LYS A 598 16.85 -4.80 -25.86
CA LYS A 598 17.63 -5.79 -26.63
C LYS A 598 18.12 -5.22 -27.98
N LYS A 599 17.36 -4.34 -28.63
CA LYS A 599 17.69 -3.78 -29.96
C LYS A 599 18.96 -2.94 -29.94
N ILE A 600 19.28 -2.30 -28.81
CA ILE A 600 20.48 -1.49 -28.66
C ILE A 600 21.65 -2.43 -28.42
N THR A 601 22.70 -2.38 -29.24
CA THR A 601 23.86 -3.26 -29.10
C THR A 601 24.84 -2.75 -28.04
N PRO A 602 25.66 -3.63 -27.43
CA PRO A 602 26.72 -3.21 -26.51
C PRO A 602 27.66 -2.16 -27.11
N GLU A 603 27.99 -2.30 -28.39
CA GLU A 603 28.84 -1.36 -29.14
C GLU A 603 28.18 0.02 -29.19
N ARG A 604 26.88 0.06 -29.54
CA ARG A 604 26.12 1.30 -29.61
C ARG A 604 26.01 1.99 -28.24
N ILE A 605 25.92 1.22 -27.15
CA ILE A 605 25.91 1.77 -25.78
C ILE A 605 27.25 2.46 -25.46
N ARG A 606 28.39 1.86 -25.85
CA ARG A 606 29.71 2.47 -25.64
C ARG A 606 29.91 3.73 -26.46
N GLU A 607 29.45 3.74 -27.71
CA GLU A 607 29.47 4.93 -28.57
C GLU A 607 28.69 6.09 -27.95
N ILE A 608 27.41 5.88 -27.61
CA ILE A 608 26.55 6.94 -27.07
C ILE A 608 27.08 7.48 -25.73
N THR A 609 27.59 6.61 -24.86
CA THR A 609 28.17 7.03 -23.57
C THR A 609 29.46 7.83 -23.74
N ALA A 610 30.32 7.47 -24.69
CA ALA A 610 31.52 8.21 -25.03
C ALA A 610 31.20 9.58 -25.66
N GLU A 611 30.28 9.64 -26.63
CA GLU A 611 29.82 10.88 -27.28
C GLU A 611 29.32 11.92 -26.27
N HIS A 612 28.68 11.45 -25.19
CA HIS A 612 28.14 12.32 -24.14
C HIS A 612 29.11 12.57 -22.97
N GLY A 613 30.35 12.05 -23.05
CA GLY A 613 31.41 12.32 -22.07
C GLY A 613 31.25 11.56 -20.76
N LEU A 614 30.61 10.38 -20.78
CA LEU A 614 30.45 9.47 -19.63
C LEU A 614 30.79 8.01 -20.02
N PRO A 615 31.99 7.73 -20.58
CA PRO A 615 32.35 6.40 -21.09
C PRO A 615 32.32 5.31 -20.01
N ASP A 616 32.60 5.67 -18.74
CA ASP A 616 32.60 4.75 -17.60
C ASP A 616 31.23 4.09 -17.33
N LEU A 617 30.15 4.66 -17.87
CA LEU A 617 28.82 4.07 -17.78
C LEU A 617 28.56 2.95 -18.78
N GLY A 618 29.39 2.82 -19.82
CA GLY A 618 29.17 1.88 -20.92
C GLY A 618 29.03 0.43 -20.43
N ASP A 619 30.02 -0.06 -19.69
CA ASP A 619 30.02 -1.46 -19.23
C ASP A 619 28.91 -1.74 -18.20
N ARG A 620 28.59 -0.78 -17.33
CA ARG A 620 27.46 -0.89 -16.40
C ARG A 620 26.13 -1.01 -17.15
N LEU A 621 25.91 -0.18 -18.16
CA LEU A 621 24.68 -0.23 -18.95
C LEU A 621 24.58 -1.52 -19.78
N ILE A 622 25.71 -2.05 -20.25
CA ILE A 622 25.76 -3.36 -20.91
C ILE A 622 25.38 -4.48 -19.94
N ALA A 623 25.98 -4.52 -18.74
CA ALA A 623 25.66 -5.53 -17.74
C ALA A 623 24.17 -5.53 -17.36
N ARG A 624 23.60 -4.33 -17.17
CA ARG A 624 22.16 -4.14 -16.89
C ARG A 624 21.28 -4.61 -18.04
N ARG A 625 21.65 -4.28 -19.29
CA ARG A 625 20.94 -4.76 -20.50
C ARG A 625 20.94 -6.29 -20.54
N ASP A 626 22.11 -6.90 -20.37
CA ASP A 626 22.28 -8.34 -20.54
C ASP A 626 21.51 -9.12 -19.47
N GLN A 627 21.40 -8.60 -18.25
CA GLN A 627 20.53 -9.17 -17.22
C GLN A 627 19.06 -9.22 -17.67
N LEU A 628 18.53 -8.14 -18.26
CA LEU A 628 17.16 -8.11 -18.77
C LEU A 628 16.97 -9.09 -19.93
N VAL A 629 17.92 -9.12 -20.87
CA VAL A 629 17.86 -10.00 -22.05
C VAL A 629 17.94 -11.48 -21.64
N LYS A 630 18.77 -11.82 -20.64
CA LYS A 630 18.88 -13.18 -20.09
C LYS A 630 17.55 -13.72 -19.54
N GLY A 631 16.70 -12.85 -18.98
CA GLY A 631 15.38 -13.22 -18.46
C GLY A 631 14.29 -13.42 -19.51
N LEU A 632 14.51 -12.96 -20.75
CA LEU A 632 13.50 -12.91 -21.81
C LEU A 632 12.89 -14.29 -22.18
N PRO A 633 13.65 -15.40 -22.29
CA PRO A 633 13.07 -16.70 -22.63
C PRO A 633 12.07 -17.22 -21.59
N LYS A 634 12.37 -17.06 -20.29
CA LYS A 634 11.45 -17.43 -19.20
C LYS A 634 10.19 -16.58 -19.25
N LEU A 635 10.34 -15.28 -19.43
CA LEU A 635 9.24 -14.33 -19.51
C LEU A 635 8.29 -14.62 -20.69
N ARG A 636 8.83 -15.06 -21.84
CA ARG A 636 8.02 -15.51 -22.99
C ARG A 636 7.16 -16.72 -22.67
N LYS A 637 7.73 -17.74 -22.00
CA LYS A 637 6.97 -18.93 -21.56
C LYS A 637 5.86 -18.56 -20.58
N GLU A 638 6.15 -17.70 -19.61
CA GLU A 638 5.16 -17.21 -18.64
C GLU A 638 4.04 -16.41 -19.32
N ALA A 639 4.36 -15.61 -20.34
CA ALA A 639 3.37 -14.84 -21.09
C ALA A 639 2.37 -15.75 -21.83
N VAL A 640 2.85 -16.82 -22.46
CA VAL A 640 1.98 -17.82 -23.11
C VAL A 640 1.06 -18.49 -22.08
N ARG A 641 1.60 -18.91 -20.93
CA ARG A 641 0.81 -19.54 -19.86
C ARG A 641 -0.28 -18.61 -19.32
N GLN A 642 0.06 -17.34 -19.06
CA GLN A 642 -0.91 -16.35 -18.59
C GLN A 642 -2.02 -16.11 -19.61
N GLU A 643 -1.69 -16.03 -20.90
CA GLU A 643 -2.69 -15.85 -21.95
C GLU A 643 -3.66 -17.03 -22.04
N THR A 644 -3.15 -18.26 -21.89
CA THR A 644 -3.98 -19.47 -21.85
C THR A 644 -4.92 -19.46 -20.64
N PHE A 645 -4.42 -19.10 -19.45
CA PHE A 645 -5.23 -18.96 -18.23
C PHE A 645 -6.32 -17.89 -18.39
N ASP A 646 -5.97 -16.69 -18.86
CA ASP A 646 -6.92 -15.59 -19.07
C ASP A 646 -8.01 -15.95 -20.09
N LYS A 647 -7.67 -16.76 -21.11
CA LYS A 647 -8.64 -17.34 -22.05
C LYS A 647 -9.59 -18.32 -21.34
N GLY A 648 -9.06 -19.17 -20.45
CA GLY A 648 -9.83 -20.09 -19.60
C GLY A 648 -10.84 -19.35 -18.73
N VAL A 649 -10.41 -18.33 -17.98
CA VAL A 649 -11.27 -17.52 -17.09
C VAL A 649 -12.40 -16.81 -17.86
N ARG A 650 -12.11 -16.24 -19.04
CA ARG A 650 -13.15 -15.61 -19.88
C ARG A 650 -14.21 -16.61 -20.34
N LYS A 651 -13.81 -17.84 -20.65
CA LYS A 651 -14.75 -18.90 -21.02
C LYS A 651 -15.52 -19.40 -19.80
N ALA A 652 -14.86 -19.54 -18.64
CA ALA A 652 -15.48 -19.90 -17.38
C ALA A 652 -16.61 -18.95 -16.99
N LYS A 653 -16.42 -17.63 -17.15
CA LYS A 653 -17.49 -16.63 -16.92
C LYS A 653 -18.76 -16.91 -17.74
N LYS A 654 -18.61 -17.26 -19.03
CA LYS A 654 -19.77 -17.62 -19.89
C LYS A 654 -20.44 -18.92 -19.41
N GLY A 655 -19.66 -19.88 -18.93
CA GLY A 655 -20.16 -21.11 -18.35
C GLY A 655 -20.93 -20.88 -17.05
N GLN A 656 -20.46 -19.96 -16.20
CA GLN A 656 -21.16 -19.56 -14.96
C GLN A 656 -22.50 -18.89 -15.26
N ASP A 657 -22.56 -17.97 -16.23
CA ASP A 657 -23.81 -17.32 -16.63
C ASP A 657 -24.87 -18.37 -17.07
N ALA A 658 -24.44 -19.43 -17.75
CA ALA A 658 -25.30 -20.54 -18.15
C ALA A 658 -25.76 -21.40 -16.95
N LEU A 659 -24.87 -21.65 -15.99
CA LEU A 659 -25.19 -22.40 -14.77
C LEU A 659 -26.14 -21.63 -13.86
N ASP A 660 -25.95 -20.31 -13.69
CA ASP A 660 -26.86 -19.43 -12.94
C ASP A 660 -28.24 -19.36 -13.60
N ALA A 661 -28.30 -19.36 -14.94
CA ALA A 661 -29.56 -19.41 -15.68
C ALA A 661 -30.29 -20.76 -15.49
N ALA A 662 -29.55 -21.87 -15.49
CA ALA A 662 -30.12 -23.20 -15.20
C ALA A 662 -30.61 -23.31 -13.75
N ALA A 663 -29.81 -22.86 -12.78
CA ALA A 663 -30.15 -22.85 -11.36
C ALA A 663 -31.45 -22.09 -11.04
N ARG A 664 -31.71 -20.97 -11.74
CA ARG A 664 -32.98 -20.22 -11.62
C ARG A 664 -34.20 -20.98 -12.14
N ARG A 665 -34.03 -21.96 -13.04
CA ARG A 665 -35.13 -22.84 -13.48
C ARG A 665 -35.42 -23.95 -12.47
N LEU A 666 -34.46 -24.29 -11.60
CA LEU A 666 -34.62 -25.29 -10.54
C LEU A 666 -35.39 -24.77 -9.32
N THR A 667 -35.41 -23.45 -9.07
CA THR A 667 -36.05 -22.86 -7.88
C THR A 667 -37.58 -23.03 -7.83
N ASP A 668 -38.22 -23.55 -8.88
CA ASP A 668 -39.68 -23.75 -8.95
C ASP A 668 -40.14 -25.23 -8.90
N SER A 669 -39.24 -26.20 -8.63
CA SER A 669 -39.71 -27.57 -8.41
C SER A 669 -38.82 -28.36 -7.44
N SER A 670 -39.43 -28.87 -6.38
CA SER A 670 -38.87 -29.96 -5.56
C SER A 670 -38.82 -31.31 -6.30
N LYS A 671 -38.98 -31.30 -7.64
CA LYS A 671 -39.07 -32.47 -8.52
C LYS A 671 -38.72 -32.06 -9.96
N LEU A 672 -37.44 -31.88 -10.26
CA LEU A 672 -36.99 -32.09 -11.63
C LEU A 672 -36.96 -33.60 -11.86
N GLU A 673 -37.95 -34.11 -12.60
CA GLU A 673 -37.87 -35.41 -13.27
C GLU A 673 -37.37 -35.20 -14.71
N PRO A 674 -36.06 -35.05 -14.96
CA PRO A 674 -35.56 -35.11 -16.32
C PRO A 674 -35.75 -36.55 -16.79
N ARG A 675 -36.81 -36.80 -17.56
CA ARG A 675 -36.98 -38.06 -18.29
C ARG A 675 -36.29 -37.91 -19.64
N PRO A 676 -35.22 -38.68 -19.91
CA PRO A 676 -34.67 -38.78 -21.26
C PRO A 676 -35.77 -39.24 -22.23
N ASP A 677 -35.74 -38.75 -23.47
CA ASP A 677 -36.65 -39.24 -24.52
C ASP A 677 -36.33 -40.70 -24.89
N GLY A 678 -37.35 -41.52 -25.14
CA GLY A 678 -37.20 -42.80 -25.84
C GLY A 678 -36.81 -44.03 -25.02
N TRP A 679 -36.66 -43.96 -23.69
CA TRP A 679 -36.41 -45.16 -22.88
C TRP A 679 -37.71 -45.89 -22.54
N THR A 680 -38.15 -46.77 -23.42
CA THR A 680 -39.16 -47.79 -23.07
C THR A 680 -38.46 -48.92 -22.31
N LEU A 681 -39.06 -49.29 -21.18
CA LEU A 681 -38.58 -50.32 -20.26
C LEU A 681 -38.81 -51.72 -20.86
N ASP A 682 -38.30 -51.99 -22.06
CA ASP A 682 -38.30 -53.33 -22.63
C ASP A 682 -37.20 -54.15 -21.94
N LYS A 683 -37.62 -55.09 -21.10
CA LYS A 683 -36.82 -55.79 -20.08
C LYS A 683 -35.79 -56.79 -20.65
N THR A 684 -35.49 -56.71 -21.95
CA THR A 684 -34.71 -57.73 -22.67
C THR A 684 -33.43 -57.24 -23.36
N SER A 685 -33.12 -55.94 -23.33
CA SER A 685 -31.88 -55.42 -23.93
C SER A 685 -30.64 -55.71 -23.08
N GLN A 686 -29.55 -56.21 -23.70
CA GLN A 686 -28.27 -56.49 -23.03
C GLN A 686 -27.68 -55.26 -22.33
N SER A 687 -28.11 -54.05 -22.70
CA SER A 687 -27.74 -52.77 -22.09
C SER A 687 -28.37 -52.55 -20.71
N GLN A 688 -29.60 -53.02 -20.46
CA GLN A 688 -30.19 -52.98 -19.11
C GLN A 688 -29.45 -53.91 -18.14
N VAL A 689 -29.03 -55.09 -18.60
CA VAL A 689 -28.21 -56.02 -17.80
C VAL A 689 -26.85 -55.39 -17.47
N ALA A 690 -26.25 -54.68 -18.43
CA ALA A 690 -24.99 -53.96 -18.21
C ALA A 690 -25.15 -52.81 -17.21
N LEU A 691 -26.21 -51.99 -17.32
CA LEU A 691 -26.51 -50.89 -16.40
C LEU A 691 -26.87 -51.40 -14.99
N GLY A 692 -27.65 -52.47 -14.87
CA GLY A 692 -28.00 -53.08 -13.59
C GLY A 692 -26.77 -53.63 -12.85
N ARG A 693 -25.80 -54.19 -13.58
CA ARG A 693 -24.50 -54.62 -13.01
C ARG A 693 -23.61 -53.43 -12.66
N TYR A 694 -23.64 -52.36 -13.44
CA TYR A 694 -22.92 -51.12 -13.14
C TYR A 694 -23.38 -50.52 -11.80
N ARG A 695 -24.70 -50.40 -11.58
CA ARG A 695 -25.31 -49.90 -10.33
C ARG A 695 -24.96 -50.75 -9.08
N GLY A 696 -24.64 -52.03 -9.28
CA GLY A 696 -24.21 -52.93 -8.21
C GLY A 696 -22.73 -52.80 -7.87
N SER A 697 -21.98 -53.90 -7.97
CA SER A 697 -20.58 -53.96 -7.52
C SER A 697 -19.55 -53.57 -8.58
N SER A 698 -19.93 -53.38 -9.85
CA SER A 698 -18.98 -53.26 -10.96
C SER A 698 -18.58 -51.82 -11.34
N TYR A 699 -19.23 -50.76 -10.83
CA TYR A 699 -18.90 -49.38 -11.22
C TYR A 699 -17.44 -49.02 -10.90
N ARG A 700 -16.91 -49.48 -9.76
CA ARG A 700 -15.55 -49.18 -9.31
C ARG A 700 -14.51 -49.78 -10.23
N GLU A 701 -14.68 -51.04 -10.60
CA GLU A 701 -13.81 -51.76 -11.53
C GLU A 701 -13.80 -51.09 -12.90
N ILE A 702 -14.98 -50.78 -13.45
CA ILE A 702 -15.11 -50.15 -14.78
C ILE A 702 -14.48 -48.75 -14.81
N ASN A 703 -14.74 -47.91 -13.79
CA ASN A 703 -14.25 -46.54 -13.76
C ASN A 703 -12.74 -46.45 -13.45
N GLU A 704 -12.22 -47.29 -12.55
CA GLU A 704 -10.76 -47.38 -12.31
C GLU A 704 -10.03 -47.83 -13.58
N TYR A 705 -10.62 -48.75 -14.33
CA TYR A 705 -10.08 -49.25 -15.57
C TYR A 705 -10.01 -48.16 -16.66
N LEU A 706 -11.12 -47.44 -16.89
CA LEU A 706 -11.21 -46.37 -17.88
C LEU A 706 -10.18 -45.25 -17.63
N ARG A 707 -9.82 -45.00 -16.37
CA ARG A 707 -8.83 -43.98 -15.99
C ARG A 707 -7.38 -44.42 -16.17
N LYS A 708 -7.10 -45.73 -16.17
CA LYS A 708 -5.74 -46.30 -16.29
C LYS A 708 -5.35 -46.71 -17.71
N ASP A 709 -6.19 -46.47 -18.72
CA ASP A 709 -5.99 -46.92 -20.12
C ASP A 709 -5.59 -48.41 -20.22
N GLY A 710 -6.23 -49.28 -19.43
CA GLY A 710 -5.92 -50.71 -19.43
C GLY A 710 -6.15 -51.38 -20.82
N LYS A 711 -5.44 -52.49 -21.09
CA LYS A 711 -5.68 -53.36 -22.26
C LYS A 711 -6.75 -54.42 -21.96
N PHE A 712 -7.86 -54.44 -22.72
CA PHE A 712 -9.10 -55.14 -22.32
C PHE A 712 -9.13 -56.64 -22.64
N ASN A 713 -9.92 -57.40 -21.85
CA ASN A 713 -10.57 -58.63 -22.33
C ASN A 713 -11.89 -58.27 -23.04
N THR A 714 -12.31 -59.06 -24.03
CA THR A 714 -13.47 -58.76 -24.91
C THR A 714 -14.79 -58.57 -24.14
N SER A 715 -14.94 -59.20 -22.96
CA SER A 715 -16.17 -59.13 -22.16
C SER A 715 -16.36 -57.77 -21.47
N MET A 716 -15.29 -57.14 -20.99
CA MET A 716 -15.38 -55.83 -20.31
C MET A 716 -15.62 -54.70 -21.31
N GLN A 717 -14.95 -54.72 -22.47
CA GLN A 717 -15.17 -53.75 -23.54
C GLN A 717 -16.63 -53.78 -24.02
N ALA A 718 -17.17 -54.98 -24.29
CA ALA A 718 -18.56 -55.14 -24.70
C ALA A 718 -19.58 -54.59 -23.67
N ARG A 719 -19.24 -54.58 -22.37
CA ARG A 719 -20.09 -53.96 -21.34
C ARG A 719 -20.03 -52.43 -21.39
N ILE A 720 -18.84 -51.87 -21.56
CA ILE A 720 -18.64 -50.41 -21.68
C ILE A 720 -19.37 -49.89 -22.91
N ASP A 721 -19.30 -50.60 -24.03
CA ASP A 721 -19.95 -50.21 -25.28
C ASP A 721 -21.48 -50.21 -25.11
N ARG A 722 -22.06 -51.25 -24.49
CA ARG A 722 -23.50 -51.31 -24.20
C ARG A 722 -24.00 -50.22 -23.24
N ILE A 723 -23.18 -49.86 -22.23
CA ILE A 723 -23.50 -48.74 -21.33
C ILE A 723 -23.46 -47.42 -22.12
N SER A 724 -22.47 -47.25 -22.99
CA SER A 724 -22.34 -46.04 -23.83
C SER A 724 -23.52 -45.91 -24.79
N GLU A 725 -23.88 -46.99 -25.49
CA GLU A 725 -25.04 -47.03 -26.39
C GLU A 725 -26.35 -46.65 -25.67
N ALA A 726 -26.54 -47.12 -24.43
CA ALA A 726 -27.72 -46.75 -23.64
C ALA A 726 -27.75 -45.27 -23.27
N ILE A 727 -26.59 -44.68 -22.95
CA ILE A 727 -26.44 -43.26 -22.66
C ILE A 727 -26.70 -42.41 -23.90
N ASP A 728 -26.12 -42.79 -25.03
CA ASP A 728 -26.26 -42.07 -26.31
C ASP A 728 -27.70 -42.14 -26.84
N ALA A 729 -28.41 -43.25 -26.61
CA ALA A 729 -29.81 -43.42 -26.96
C ALA A 729 -30.79 -42.65 -26.04
N SER A 730 -30.30 -42.01 -24.99
CA SER A 730 -31.10 -41.30 -23.98
C SER A 730 -30.63 -39.84 -23.79
N PRO A 731 -30.81 -38.95 -24.79
CA PRO A 731 -30.41 -37.55 -24.66
C PRO A 731 -31.31 -36.76 -23.70
N LEU A 732 -30.72 -35.80 -22.98
CA LEU A 732 -31.45 -34.87 -22.12
C LEU A 732 -32.32 -33.90 -22.93
N ARG A 733 -33.55 -33.65 -22.47
CA ARG A 733 -34.50 -32.73 -23.13
C ARG A 733 -34.21 -31.24 -22.89
N ASP A 734 -33.62 -30.94 -21.74
CA ASP A 734 -33.32 -29.60 -21.27
C ASP A 734 -31.95 -29.59 -20.58
N ASP A 735 -31.42 -28.40 -20.30
CA ASP A 735 -30.24 -28.26 -19.46
C ASP A 735 -30.58 -28.69 -18.02
N VAL A 736 -29.80 -29.59 -17.44
CA VAL A 736 -30.03 -30.16 -16.10
C VAL A 736 -28.82 -29.90 -15.20
N LEU A 737 -29.09 -29.37 -14.01
CA LEU A 737 -28.08 -29.29 -12.95
C LEU A 737 -28.04 -30.62 -12.19
N VAL A 738 -26.86 -31.22 -12.10
CA VAL A 738 -26.62 -32.44 -11.34
C VAL A 738 -25.47 -32.23 -10.35
N PHE A 739 -25.40 -33.06 -9.33
CA PHE A 739 -24.42 -32.96 -8.26
C PHE A 739 -23.55 -34.22 -8.19
N ARG A 740 -22.27 -34.06 -7.82
CA ARG A 740 -21.34 -35.18 -7.60
C ARG A 740 -20.39 -34.91 -6.44
N GLY A 741 -20.38 -35.77 -5.43
CA GLY A 741 -19.39 -35.74 -4.35
C GLY A 741 -18.14 -36.57 -4.70
N ILE A 742 -16.94 -36.09 -4.33
CA ILE A 742 -15.66 -36.75 -4.57
C ILE A 742 -14.80 -36.64 -3.31
N SER A 743 -14.43 -37.77 -2.67
CA SER A 743 -13.63 -37.80 -1.42
C SER A 743 -12.10 -37.94 -1.66
N GLY A 744 -11.56 -37.35 -2.72
CA GLY A 744 -10.16 -37.54 -3.13
C GLY A 744 -9.81 -36.81 -4.42
N PHE A 745 -10.18 -35.54 -4.51
CA PHE A 745 -10.02 -34.72 -5.72
C PHE A 745 -8.55 -34.48 -6.09
N ASP A 746 -7.63 -34.72 -5.17
CA ASP A 746 -6.18 -34.70 -5.42
C ASP A 746 -5.75 -35.71 -6.51
N THR A 747 -6.49 -36.80 -6.65
CA THR A 747 -6.23 -37.80 -7.71
C THR A 747 -6.56 -37.28 -9.11
N ILE A 748 -7.28 -36.14 -9.21
CA ILE A 748 -7.71 -35.52 -10.46
C ILE A 748 -6.82 -34.30 -10.78
N LEU A 749 -6.56 -33.42 -9.81
CA LEU A 749 -5.83 -32.16 -10.03
C LEU A 749 -4.44 -32.09 -9.38
N GLY A 750 -3.96 -33.15 -8.71
CA GLY A 750 -2.74 -33.13 -7.89
C GLY A 750 -3.00 -32.57 -6.49
N THR A 751 -1.97 -32.26 -5.69
CA THR A 751 -2.13 -31.79 -4.29
C THR A 751 -2.14 -30.27 -4.12
N ASP A 752 -1.84 -29.51 -5.18
CA ASP A 752 -1.51 -28.07 -5.11
C ASP A 752 -2.71 -27.15 -5.46
N TRP A 753 -3.93 -27.60 -5.23
CA TRP A 753 -5.15 -26.84 -5.57
C TRP A 753 -5.86 -26.22 -4.35
N ASN A 754 -5.53 -26.62 -3.12
CA ASN A 754 -6.29 -26.24 -1.91
C ASN A 754 -6.28 -24.72 -1.61
N ASP A 755 -5.21 -24.00 -1.95
CA ASP A 755 -5.03 -22.57 -1.61
C ASP A 755 -5.15 -21.61 -2.81
N VAL A 756 -5.65 -22.09 -3.96
CA VAL A 756 -5.72 -21.31 -5.20
C VAL A 756 -7.12 -21.34 -5.79
N ASP A 757 -7.58 -20.23 -6.36
CA ASP A 757 -8.84 -20.16 -7.13
C ASP A 757 -8.76 -21.06 -8.37
N LEU A 758 -9.73 -21.95 -8.52
CA LEU A 758 -9.75 -22.96 -9.58
C LEU A 758 -10.56 -22.54 -10.81
N VAL A 759 -11.11 -21.33 -10.86
CA VAL A 759 -11.90 -20.86 -12.01
C VAL A 759 -11.08 -20.92 -13.31
N GLY A 760 -11.64 -21.57 -14.32
CA GLY A 760 -11.03 -21.75 -15.64
C GLY A 760 -10.11 -22.97 -15.76
N VAL A 761 -9.87 -23.73 -14.68
CA VAL A 761 -9.15 -25.01 -14.74
C VAL A 761 -9.98 -26.02 -15.54
N GLU A 762 -9.30 -26.73 -16.44
CA GLU A 762 -9.88 -27.78 -17.28
C GLU A 762 -9.22 -29.13 -17.00
N TRP A 763 -10.00 -30.21 -17.05
CA TRP A 763 -9.48 -31.58 -16.93
C TRP A 763 -10.35 -32.58 -17.70
N ASP A 764 -9.78 -33.75 -17.98
CA ASP A 764 -10.45 -34.87 -18.63
C ASP A 764 -10.84 -35.96 -17.60
N ASP A 765 -12.12 -36.35 -17.56
CA ASP A 765 -12.60 -37.51 -16.79
C ASP A 765 -12.93 -38.66 -17.74
N LYS A 766 -12.02 -39.63 -17.83
CA LYS A 766 -12.15 -40.79 -18.74
C LYS A 766 -13.26 -41.77 -18.32
N ALA A 767 -13.69 -41.73 -17.07
CA ALA A 767 -14.71 -42.64 -16.52
C ALA A 767 -16.14 -42.15 -16.82
N PHE A 768 -17.13 -43.03 -16.64
CA PHE A 768 -18.52 -42.60 -16.57
C PHE A 768 -18.75 -41.76 -15.31
N ALA A 769 -19.74 -40.87 -15.36
CA ALA A 769 -20.03 -39.94 -14.27
C ALA A 769 -21.35 -40.28 -13.60
N SER A 770 -21.28 -40.96 -12.46
CA SER A 770 -22.42 -41.05 -11.53
C SER A 770 -22.65 -39.68 -10.91
N THR A 771 -23.83 -39.13 -11.17
CA THR A 771 -24.31 -37.85 -10.66
C THR A 771 -25.70 -38.02 -10.07
N THR A 772 -26.16 -37.07 -9.28
CA THR A 772 -27.52 -37.10 -8.71
C THR A 772 -28.21 -35.76 -8.94
N ALA A 773 -29.52 -35.79 -9.22
CA ALA A 773 -30.32 -34.57 -9.24
C ALA A 773 -30.66 -34.06 -7.82
N ASP A 774 -30.44 -34.85 -6.76
CA ASP A 774 -30.64 -34.42 -5.36
C ASP A 774 -29.32 -34.00 -4.71
N ARG A 775 -29.20 -32.69 -4.46
CA ARG A 775 -28.07 -32.09 -3.77
C ARG A 775 -27.74 -32.79 -2.44
N ARG A 776 -28.76 -33.21 -1.66
CA ARG A 776 -28.58 -33.84 -0.35
C ARG A 776 -27.91 -35.20 -0.46
N VAL A 777 -28.11 -35.91 -1.57
CA VAL A 777 -27.49 -37.22 -1.82
C VAL A 777 -26.00 -37.02 -2.13
N ALA A 778 -25.64 -36.04 -2.95
CA ALA A 778 -24.24 -35.71 -3.21
C ALA A 778 -23.51 -35.25 -1.94
N GLU A 779 -24.18 -34.48 -1.09
CA GLU A 779 -23.62 -33.95 0.14
C GLU A 779 -23.52 -34.99 1.27
N ASN A 780 -24.42 -35.97 1.37
CA ASN A 780 -24.48 -36.88 2.52
C ASN A 780 -23.99 -38.31 2.22
N SER A 781 -23.98 -38.75 0.96
CA SER A 781 -23.65 -40.14 0.60
C SER A 781 -22.23 -40.34 0.04
N PHE A 782 -21.58 -39.28 -0.50
CA PHE A 782 -20.34 -39.43 -1.28
C PHE A 782 -19.13 -38.61 -0.79
N SER A 783 -19.35 -37.60 0.06
CA SER A 783 -18.28 -36.80 0.68
C SER A 783 -18.20 -37.10 2.17
N VAL A 784 -17.32 -38.02 2.58
CA VAL A 784 -17.00 -38.18 4.00
C VAL A 784 -16.03 -37.03 4.34
N GLY A 785 -16.39 -36.16 5.28
CA GLY A 785 -15.65 -34.91 5.54
C GLY A 785 -14.13 -35.11 5.72
N GLY A 786 -13.33 -34.14 5.27
CA GLY A 786 -11.86 -34.17 5.32
C GLY A 786 -11.19 -33.40 4.17
N ASN A 787 -9.87 -33.16 4.28
CA ASN A 787 -9.08 -32.52 3.22
C ASN A 787 -9.17 -33.33 1.91
N GLY A 788 -9.40 -32.65 0.79
CA GLY A 788 -9.51 -33.26 -0.54
C GLY A 788 -10.93 -33.65 -0.98
N SER A 789 -11.94 -33.38 -0.14
CA SER A 789 -13.35 -33.61 -0.45
C SER A 789 -13.99 -32.44 -1.22
N VAL A 790 -14.66 -32.75 -2.33
CA VAL A 790 -15.25 -31.75 -3.24
C VAL A 790 -16.68 -32.14 -3.61
N VAL A 791 -17.56 -31.13 -3.69
CA VAL A 791 -18.90 -31.24 -4.26
C VAL A 791 -18.94 -30.45 -5.58
N LEU A 792 -19.14 -31.17 -6.69
CA LEU A 792 -19.31 -30.57 -8.00
C LEU A 792 -20.79 -30.29 -8.27
N ARG A 793 -21.12 -29.07 -8.69
CA ARG A 793 -22.40 -28.70 -9.29
C ARG A 793 -22.18 -28.64 -10.80
N ILE A 794 -22.70 -29.63 -11.51
CA ILE A 794 -22.39 -29.87 -12.91
C ILE A 794 -23.60 -29.49 -13.77
N ILE A 795 -23.41 -28.60 -14.73
CA ILE A 795 -24.43 -28.33 -15.76
C ILE A 795 -24.27 -29.33 -16.91
N MET A 796 -25.27 -30.19 -17.09
CA MET A 796 -25.41 -31.04 -18.27
C MET A 796 -26.31 -30.33 -19.27
N ARG A 797 -25.86 -30.19 -20.52
CA ARG A 797 -26.62 -29.45 -21.54
C ARG A 797 -27.70 -30.34 -22.15
N LYS A 798 -28.76 -29.69 -22.66
CA LYS A 798 -29.73 -30.32 -23.55
C LYS A 798 -29.02 -31.09 -24.67
N GLY A 799 -29.46 -32.32 -24.91
CA GLY A 799 -28.90 -33.23 -25.90
C GLY A 799 -27.75 -34.10 -25.40
N SER A 800 -27.15 -33.82 -24.21
CA SER A 800 -26.17 -34.73 -23.62
C SER A 800 -26.81 -36.06 -23.26
N GLY A 801 -26.15 -37.18 -23.59
CA GLY A 801 -26.61 -38.52 -23.23
C GLY A 801 -26.57 -38.74 -21.71
N ALA A 802 -27.66 -39.26 -21.14
CA ALA A 802 -27.75 -39.61 -19.73
C ALA A 802 -28.81 -40.69 -19.48
N VAL A 803 -28.54 -41.64 -18.58
CA VAL A 803 -29.52 -42.65 -18.16
C VAL A 803 -29.85 -42.50 -16.68
N ARG A 804 -31.14 -42.62 -16.33
CA ARG A 804 -31.60 -42.63 -14.96
C ARG A 804 -31.53 -44.03 -14.37
N LEU A 805 -30.51 -44.28 -13.53
CA LEU A 805 -30.29 -45.60 -12.91
C LEU A 805 -31.37 -45.97 -11.88
N SER A 806 -32.07 -44.96 -11.35
CA SER A 806 -33.17 -45.14 -10.40
C SER A 806 -34.38 -45.88 -11.01
N ASP A 807 -34.54 -45.87 -12.34
CA ASP A 807 -35.69 -46.46 -13.01
C ASP A 807 -35.46 -47.93 -13.45
N LEU A 808 -34.29 -48.51 -13.18
CA LEU A 808 -33.93 -49.88 -13.54
C LEU A 808 -34.57 -50.97 -12.63
N ALA A 809 -35.26 -50.60 -11.55
CA ALA A 809 -35.89 -51.55 -10.62
C ALA A 809 -37.41 -51.67 -10.84
N PRO A 810 -37.97 -52.90 -10.95
CA PRO A 810 -39.42 -53.11 -10.98
C PRO A 810 -40.10 -52.48 -9.74
N PRO A 811 -41.29 -51.86 -9.88
CA PRO A 811 -41.99 -51.21 -8.77
C PRO A 811 -42.20 -52.13 -7.55
N ASP A 812 -42.36 -53.42 -7.80
CA ASP A 812 -42.71 -54.51 -6.88
C ASP A 812 -41.52 -55.11 -6.10
N ARG A 813 -40.27 -54.78 -6.45
CA ARG A 813 -39.06 -55.27 -5.75
C ARG A 813 -38.27 -54.17 -5.03
N ARG A 814 -38.86 -53.00 -4.79
CA ARG A 814 -38.21 -51.92 -4.05
C ARG A 814 -38.23 -52.20 -2.54
N PRO A 815 -37.09 -52.34 -1.85
CA PRO A 815 -37.06 -52.46 -0.39
C PRO A 815 -37.66 -51.20 0.25
N ALA A 816 -38.53 -51.37 1.25
CA ALA A 816 -39.07 -50.24 2.00
C ALA A 816 -37.93 -49.47 2.69
N GLY A 817 -37.75 -48.19 2.31
CA GLY A 817 -36.77 -47.29 2.94
C GLY A 817 -35.63 -46.78 2.06
N ILE A 818 -35.46 -47.27 0.82
CA ILE A 818 -34.51 -46.64 -0.12
C ILE A 818 -35.18 -45.38 -0.69
N LYS A 819 -34.88 -44.22 -0.10
CA LYS A 819 -35.22 -42.91 -0.65
C LYS A 819 -34.56 -42.76 -2.02
N GLU A 820 -35.32 -42.28 -3.00
CA GLU A 820 -34.94 -42.09 -4.40
C GLU A 820 -33.63 -41.28 -4.53
N GLU A 821 -32.50 -41.92 -4.85
CA GLU A 821 -31.19 -41.25 -4.99
C GLU A 821 -31.09 -40.33 -6.21
N ALA A 822 -32.13 -40.31 -7.06
CA ALA A 822 -32.21 -39.54 -8.30
C ALA A 822 -30.93 -39.62 -9.15
N GLU A 823 -30.33 -40.83 -9.20
CA GLU A 823 -29.03 -41.05 -9.85
C GLU A 823 -29.16 -40.99 -11.38
N LEU A 824 -28.34 -40.13 -11.98
CA LEU A 824 -28.14 -39.94 -13.41
C LEU A 824 -26.70 -40.33 -13.77
N LEU A 825 -26.57 -41.31 -14.66
CA LEU A 825 -25.30 -41.73 -15.21
C LEU A 825 -25.05 -40.99 -16.52
N ALA A 826 -24.00 -40.16 -16.56
CA ALA A 826 -23.58 -39.46 -17.75
C ALA A 826 -22.39 -40.16 -18.45
N GLY A 827 -22.20 -39.83 -19.73
CA GLY A 827 -21.18 -40.42 -20.60
C GLY A 827 -19.75 -40.35 -20.07
N LYS A 828 -18.88 -41.19 -20.67
CA LYS A 828 -17.45 -41.28 -20.34
C LYS A 828 -16.62 -40.31 -21.18
N ARG A 829 -15.38 -40.02 -20.77
CA ARG A 829 -14.41 -39.14 -21.48
C ARG A 829 -14.88 -37.69 -21.63
N GLN A 830 -15.48 -37.18 -20.56
CA GLN A 830 -15.92 -35.80 -20.52
C GLN A 830 -14.74 -34.88 -20.22
N ARG A 831 -14.60 -33.83 -21.02
CA ARG A 831 -13.76 -32.69 -20.67
C ARG A 831 -14.58 -31.68 -19.89
N ARG A 832 -14.05 -31.26 -18.75
CA ARG A 832 -14.74 -30.40 -17.79
C ARG A 832 -13.97 -29.12 -17.54
N ARG A 833 -14.69 -28.04 -17.25
CA ARG A 833 -14.13 -26.75 -16.84
C ARG A 833 -14.78 -26.28 -15.55
N ILE A 834 -13.97 -25.80 -14.60
CA ILE A 834 -14.47 -25.10 -13.40
C ILE A 834 -14.90 -23.69 -13.79
N VAL A 835 -16.14 -23.33 -13.52
CA VAL A 835 -16.75 -22.04 -13.90
C VAL A 835 -16.92 -21.09 -12.72
N ALA A 836 -17.10 -21.63 -11.50
CA ALA A 836 -17.00 -20.91 -10.23
C ALA A 836 -16.46 -21.80 -9.13
N ASP A 837 -15.84 -21.17 -8.15
CA ASP A 837 -15.27 -21.78 -6.96
C ASP A 837 -15.88 -21.09 -5.74
N HIS A 838 -16.69 -21.81 -4.98
CA HIS A 838 -17.44 -21.28 -3.83
C HIS A 838 -16.69 -21.46 -2.51
N GLY A 839 -15.42 -21.89 -2.58
CA GLY A 839 -14.61 -22.12 -1.39
C GLY A 839 -15.05 -23.37 -0.61
N ILE A 840 -14.63 -23.43 0.65
CA ILE A 840 -14.84 -24.56 1.55
C ILE A 840 -16.06 -24.28 2.44
N ASP A 841 -16.98 -25.24 2.53
CA ASP A 841 -18.16 -25.16 3.39
C ASP A 841 -17.87 -25.50 4.85
N ASP A 842 -18.87 -25.31 5.73
CA ASP A 842 -18.78 -25.57 7.17
C ASP A 842 -18.46 -27.03 7.54
N ARG A 843 -18.49 -27.95 6.56
CA ARG A 843 -18.13 -29.37 6.72
C ARG A 843 -16.75 -29.70 6.12
N GLY A 844 -15.98 -28.69 5.71
CA GLY A 844 -14.63 -28.86 5.17
C GLY A 844 -14.60 -29.34 3.72
N ARG A 845 -15.68 -29.17 2.95
CA ARG A 845 -15.77 -29.60 1.55
C ARG A 845 -15.72 -28.42 0.60
N ARG A 846 -14.96 -28.52 -0.49
CA ARG A 846 -14.94 -27.45 -1.51
C ARG A 846 -16.11 -27.58 -2.47
N ILE A 847 -16.80 -26.48 -2.77
CA ILE A 847 -17.95 -26.46 -3.67
C ILE A 847 -17.53 -25.82 -5.00
N LEU A 848 -17.64 -26.56 -6.11
CA LEU A 848 -17.22 -26.12 -7.44
C LEU A 848 -18.37 -26.19 -8.45
N ASP A 849 -18.50 -25.15 -9.25
CA ASP A 849 -19.37 -25.14 -10.43
C ASP A 849 -18.59 -25.63 -11.63
N VAL A 850 -19.19 -26.54 -12.38
CA VAL A 850 -18.51 -27.24 -13.47
C VAL A 850 -19.42 -27.29 -14.68
N GLU A 851 -18.86 -26.94 -15.84
CA GLU A 851 -19.49 -27.24 -17.13
C GLU A 851 -18.77 -28.41 -17.82
N VAL A 852 -19.55 -29.24 -18.51
CA VAL A 852 -19.01 -30.21 -19.47
C VAL A 852 -18.81 -29.47 -20.80
N ILE A 853 -17.57 -29.39 -21.27
CA ILE A 853 -17.22 -28.64 -22.50
C ILE A 853 -17.10 -29.54 -23.72
N GLU A 854 -16.74 -30.80 -23.54
CA GLU A 854 -16.73 -31.85 -24.57
C GLU A 854 -17.18 -33.16 -23.91
N SER A 855 -18.01 -33.94 -24.58
CA SER A 855 -18.60 -35.20 -24.08
C SER A 855 -18.43 -36.33 -25.07
#